data_AF-J2XY59-F1
#
_entry.id   AF-J2XY59-F1
#
_cell.length_a   1.000
_cell.length_b   1.000
_cell.length_c   1.000
_cell.angle_alpha   90.00
_cell.angle_beta   90.00
_cell.angle_gamma   90.00
#
_symmetry.space_group_name_H-M   'P 1'
#
loop_
_entity.id
_entity.type
_entity.pdbx_description
1 polymer ?
#
loop_
_entity_poly.entity_id
_entity_poly.type
_entity_poly.pdbx_seq_one_letter_code
_entity_poly.pdbx_strand_id
1 'polypeptide(L)'
;MTLTEQLKTIVLDALSPHGWGELFALHGLDITVPPDSLEEEMSRPLKVDRNVPGFEEFSLAGVRGVEPGNLGLSLLYHALASPCCAASSLSVFPTLAQLDVVENYIYSLRRMTLAELRDPVLAVFAYQYRDQRRTTHRQHADIAFSRTGVARVGTHSPEYDGPSRGYVVNPGAGIKGFRVLPARYGLFIAERRVRGRDGAVLRPTKLDGELTFLFPVLKVFPGDECLFRKDENDNLVPVDVGAVDFVDVHVNEKLSRVHDEQGGENDAFVPPHPTIPFNLKAYPFIRDSRTDKTLVQLSAVGASCQVMPVSGKVVATATQKVGGKEELARFIVPTKRQTRERWNRYWSTLEITARDNSRAAPEYLNIRHEPNADELADLNQLDSATFASKVLETGGYEAAHFIDNSCDGVLTVKPVGGISLPIHCAFSLVTATDYFPQVDQVEVEEWMERQQNLPTGLANIGLVFPQGAPQPMSDGRFTWYLAGVQDISLSYQLPNCNLPHPLAPERSAFGLDDPSSFTATAIVGSPGIASSLKPIPAPRRTLSWLPDAAADYYAPGWDVSQHQHDGRNMMVSYGLGSPFPEDAKLCAALNSFWPAVAPDSSRTYGFGPPMPGLTPRHLFTSVPLTDGELGYHPHHPRVLASEVKSEAGWDGDYGPYLSLDNGTRYVCASNPLRADLTKSALDGNLQFAGLDTITTDAYISRIHALSWCRENIDDWCRRKFGTVFNHRKIGWWLVSFEVVPKWEDWQSTILPRLSNDLTGPGYIFVFATVGDRNEFDNPPIRLRYPLLNRMEIRLSELDGFHPDSTAEPRPVTILRKNDDQDERL
;
A
#
# COMPACT_ATOMS: atom_id res chain seq x y z
N MET A 1 27.69 25.06 -15.39
CA MET A 1 26.45 25.73 -15.81
C MET A 1 25.75 26.19 -14.57
N THR A 2 25.36 27.46 -14.51
CA THR A 2 24.54 28.02 -13.42
C THR A 2 23.17 27.35 -13.40
N LEU A 3 22.42 27.44 -12.30
CA LEU A 3 21.05 26.92 -12.26
C LEU A 3 20.14 27.60 -13.28
N THR A 4 20.33 28.90 -13.56
CA THR A 4 19.60 29.62 -14.61
C THR A 4 19.87 29.00 -15.99
N GLU A 5 21.14 28.70 -16.31
CA GLU A 5 21.50 28.03 -17.57
C GLU A 5 20.92 26.61 -17.64
N GLN A 6 20.97 25.85 -16.54
CA GLN A 6 20.40 24.50 -16.47
C GLN A 6 18.89 24.52 -16.63
N LEU A 7 18.18 25.40 -15.91
CA LEU A 7 16.74 25.58 -16.04
C LEU A 7 16.38 25.87 -17.50
N LYS A 8 17.08 26.83 -18.12
CA LYS A 8 16.81 27.20 -19.51
C LYS A 8 17.04 26.04 -20.47
N THR A 9 18.25 25.47 -20.45
CA THR A 9 18.70 24.54 -21.50
C THR A 9 18.19 23.12 -21.30
N ILE A 10 18.14 22.62 -20.07
CA ILE A 10 17.78 21.23 -19.75
C ILE A 10 16.26 21.07 -19.61
N VAL A 11 15.56 22.10 -19.13
CA VAL A 11 14.12 22.04 -18.84
C VAL A 11 13.31 22.83 -19.86
N LEU A 12 13.46 24.14 -19.90
CA LEU A 12 12.52 25.01 -20.64
C LEU A 12 12.64 24.83 -22.15
N ASP A 13 13.86 24.82 -22.70
CA ASP A 13 14.09 24.61 -24.14
C ASP A 13 13.70 23.20 -24.60
N ALA A 14 13.87 22.22 -23.72
CA ALA A 14 13.48 20.85 -23.99
C ALA A 14 11.97 20.65 -24.01
N LEU A 15 11.20 21.45 -23.27
CA LEU A 15 9.76 21.29 -23.11
C LEU A 15 8.93 22.28 -23.93
N SER A 16 9.42 23.50 -24.13
CA SER A 16 8.68 24.59 -24.80
C SER A 16 8.08 24.19 -26.17
N PRO A 17 8.83 23.51 -27.08
CA PRO A 17 8.30 23.12 -28.40
C PRO A 17 7.21 22.04 -28.34
N HIS A 18 7.00 21.40 -27.19
CA HIS A 18 6.06 20.30 -27.00
C HIS A 18 4.77 20.75 -26.30
N GLY A 19 4.32 21.98 -26.59
CA GLY A 19 3.07 22.57 -26.09
C GLY A 19 3.20 23.34 -24.78
N TRP A 20 4.32 23.21 -24.05
CA TRP A 20 4.51 23.90 -22.78
C TRP A 20 4.64 25.41 -22.94
N GLY A 21 5.29 25.91 -24.01
CA GLY A 21 5.39 27.34 -24.27
C GLY A 21 4.02 27.99 -24.45
N GLU A 22 3.14 27.33 -25.20
CA GLU A 22 1.76 27.79 -25.41
C GLU A 22 0.95 27.77 -24.11
N LEU A 23 1.10 26.72 -23.29
CA LEU A 23 0.41 26.62 -22.00
C LEU A 23 0.81 27.75 -21.05
N PHE A 24 2.11 28.03 -20.91
CA PHE A 24 2.58 29.11 -20.04
C PHE A 24 2.18 30.50 -20.55
N ALA A 25 2.11 30.69 -21.87
CA ALA A 25 1.65 31.95 -22.47
C ALA A 25 0.21 32.29 -22.09
N LEU A 26 -0.67 31.30 -21.83
CA LEU A 26 -2.04 31.55 -21.33
C LEU A 26 -2.06 32.27 -19.98
N HIS A 27 -1.02 32.09 -19.17
CA HIS A 27 -0.86 32.75 -17.87
C HIS A 27 0.01 34.03 -17.97
N GLY A 28 0.46 34.37 -19.17
CA GLY A 28 1.32 35.52 -19.45
C GLY A 28 2.79 35.31 -19.07
N LEU A 29 3.26 34.06 -19.00
CA LEU A 29 4.66 33.70 -18.78
C LEU A 29 5.33 33.26 -20.08
N ASP A 30 6.42 33.91 -20.48
CA ASP A 30 7.22 33.52 -21.65
C ASP A 30 8.46 32.71 -21.22
N ILE A 31 8.40 31.39 -21.39
CA ILE A 31 9.52 30.49 -21.07
C ILE A 31 10.60 30.43 -22.17
N THR A 32 10.44 31.17 -23.27
CA THR A 32 11.36 31.16 -24.42
C THR A 32 12.42 32.27 -24.37
N VAL A 33 12.29 33.21 -23.42
CA VAL A 33 13.23 34.31 -23.21
C VAL A 33 14.66 33.81 -23.03
N PRO A 34 15.69 34.54 -23.50
CA PRO A 34 17.09 34.12 -23.34
C PRO A 34 17.48 34.00 -21.85
N PRO A 35 18.52 33.21 -21.51
CA PRO A 35 18.97 33.02 -20.13
C PRO A 35 19.13 34.32 -19.32
N ASP A 36 19.67 35.37 -19.94
CA ASP A 36 19.94 36.67 -19.30
C ASP A 36 18.66 37.44 -18.89
N SER A 37 17.51 37.09 -19.46
CA SER A 37 16.20 37.69 -19.14
C SER A 37 15.31 36.74 -18.33
N LEU A 38 15.76 35.52 -18.05
CA LEU A 38 14.94 34.48 -17.46
C LEU A 38 14.55 34.80 -16.01
N GLU A 39 15.48 35.30 -15.20
CA GLU A 39 15.19 35.65 -13.80
C GLU A 39 14.17 36.79 -13.69
N GLU A 40 14.28 37.81 -14.54
CA GLU A 40 13.31 38.91 -14.62
C GLU A 40 11.93 38.38 -15.01
N GLU A 41 11.84 37.53 -16.04
CA GLU A 41 10.57 36.97 -16.49
C GLU A 41 9.94 36.02 -15.46
N MET A 42 10.75 35.20 -14.77
CA MET A 42 10.26 34.28 -13.73
C MET A 42 9.75 35.01 -12.48
N SER A 43 10.33 36.16 -12.13
CA SER A 43 9.99 36.93 -10.92
C SER A 43 8.90 37.99 -11.14
N ARG A 44 8.58 38.30 -12.40
CA ARG A 44 7.55 39.27 -12.75
C ARG A 44 6.16 38.82 -12.29
N PRO A 45 5.33 39.73 -11.74
CA PRO A 45 3.94 39.42 -11.43
C PRO A 45 3.15 39.00 -12.67
N LEU A 46 2.36 37.94 -12.51
CA LEU A 46 1.51 37.31 -13.51
C LEU A 46 0.04 37.38 -13.10
N LYS A 47 -0.84 37.45 -14.10
CA LYS A 47 -2.28 37.23 -13.90
C LYS A 47 -2.60 35.78 -14.25
N VAL A 48 -2.30 34.87 -13.31
CA VAL A 48 -2.48 33.43 -13.52
C VAL A 48 -3.97 33.09 -13.67
N ASP A 49 -4.35 32.59 -14.85
CA ASP A 49 -5.70 32.08 -15.11
C ASP A 49 -5.91 30.67 -14.53
N ARG A 50 -6.66 30.57 -13.43
CA ARG A 50 -6.99 29.31 -12.73
C ARG A 50 -8.22 28.61 -13.31
N ASN A 51 -8.76 29.10 -14.43
CA ASN A 51 -9.79 28.39 -15.19
C ASN A 51 -9.18 27.51 -16.28
N VAL A 52 -7.88 27.62 -16.55
CA VAL A 52 -7.16 26.70 -17.41
C VAL A 52 -7.14 25.32 -16.73
N PRO A 53 -7.54 24.24 -17.43
CA PRO A 53 -7.55 22.90 -16.85
C PRO A 53 -6.19 22.49 -16.29
N GLY A 54 -6.19 22.00 -15.05
CA GLY A 54 -5.00 21.61 -14.29
C GLY A 54 -4.54 22.65 -13.28
N PHE A 55 -4.97 23.91 -13.39
CA PHE A 55 -4.54 25.04 -12.53
C PHE A 55 -5.60 25.44 -11.49
N GLU A 56 -6.72 24.73 -11.41
CA GLU A 56 -7.81 25.02 -10.47
C GLU A 56 -7.34 25.01 -9.01
N GLU A 57 -6.44 24.06 -8.71
CA GLU A 57 -5.86 23.83 -7.38
C GLU A 57 -4.57 24.63 -7.13
N PHE A 58 -4.11 25.44 -8.09
CA PHE A 58 -2.97 26.30 -7.86
C PHE A 58 -3.34 27.43 -6.88
N SER A 59 -2.51 27.63 -5.85
CA SER A 59 -2.78 28.58 -4.77
C SER A 59 -3.09 29.98 -5.30
N LEU A 60 -4.07 30.67 -4.71
CA LEU A 60 -4.37 32.08 -5.01
C LEU A 60 -3.20 33.03 -4.68
N ALA A 61 -2.28 32.62 -3.80
CA ALA A 61 -1.08 33.40 -3.49
C ALA A 61 0.02 33.28 -4.56
N GLY A 62 -0.04 32.26 -5.42
CA GLY A 62 0.93 32.08 -6.51
C GLY A 62 0.69 33.10 -7.63
N VAL A 63 1.57 34.07 -7.77
CA VAL A 63 1.40 35.19 -8.72
C VAL A 63 2.65 35.44 -9.57
N ARG A 64 3.59 34.50 -9.61
CA ARG A 64 4.83 34.58 -10.39
C ARG A 64 5.12 33.26 -11.10
N GLY A 65 6.02 33.30 -12.08
CA GLY A 65 6.59 32.08 -12.67
C GLY A 65 7.29 31.24 -11.59
N VAL A 66 8.09 31.91 -10.75
CA VAL A 66 8.76 31.32 -9.60
C VAL A 66 8.61 32.22 -8.37
N GLU A 67 8.17 31.63 -7.26
CA GLU A 67 8.19 32.24 -5.93
C GLU A 67 9.41 31.71 -5.15
N PRO A 68 10.34 32.58 -4.70
CA PRO A 68 11.59 32.15 -4.07
C PRO A 68 11.39 31.17 -2.92
N GLY A 69 11.95 29.97 -3.06
CA GLY A 69 11.91 28.90 -2.07
C GLY A 69 10.54 28.26 -1.82
N ASN A 70 9.52 28.56 -2.64
CA ASN A 70 8.18 27.99 -2.49
C ASN A 70 7.72 27.29 -3.76
N LEU A 71 7.74 25.95 -3.72
CA LEU A 71 7.33 25.10 -4.83
C LEU A 71 5.82 25.20 -5.12
N GLY A 72 4.96 25.15 -4.09
CA GLY A 72 3.51 25.22 -4.22
C GLY A 72 2.96 26.55 -4.74
N LEU A 73 3.71 27.64 -4.58
CA LEU A 73 3.36 28.97 -5.08
C LEU A 73 4.04 29.32 -6.42
N SER A 74 4.96 28.49 -6.92
CA SER A 74 5.64 28.71 -8.19
C SER A 74 4.82 28.12 -9.34
N LEU A 75 4.31 28.97 -10.24
CA LEU A 75 3.50 28.54 -11.40
C LEU A 75 4.23 27.50 -12.24
N LEU A 76 5.53 27.73 -12.48
CA LEU A 76 6.38 26.84 -13.27
C LEU A 76 6.40 25.43 -12.69
N TYR A 77 6.62 25.31 -11.38
CA TYR A 77 6.71 24.00 -10.73
C TYR A 77 5.34 23.32 -10.65
N HIS A 78 4.27 24.05 -10.32
CA HIS A 78 2.92 23.49 -10.34
C HIS A 78 2.57 22.88 -11.71
N ALA A 79 2.77 23.65 -12.79
CA ALA A 79 2.48 23.19 -14.14
C ALA A 79 3.29 21.93 -14.52
N LEU A 80 4.58 21.92 -14.14
CA LEU A 80 5.47 20.81 -14.48
C LEU A 80 5.28 19.58 -13.59
N ALA A 81 4.93 19.73 -12.32
CA ALA A 81 4.86 18.63 -11.35
C ALA A 81 3.44 18.07 -11.14
N SER A 82 2.39 18.84 -11.47
CA SER A 82 1.00 18.39 -11.31
C SER A 82 0.60 17.40 -12.42
N PRO A 83 0.09 16.21 -12.09
CA PRO A 83 -0.49 15.29 -13.08
C PRO A 83 -1.77 15.83 -13.73
N CYS A 84 -2.42 16.81 -13.10
CA CYS A 84 -3.63 17.46 -13.64
C CYS A 84 -3.32 18.43 -14.78
N CYS A 85 -2.08 18.91 -14.88
CA CYS A 85 -1.60 19.73 -16.00
C CYS A 85 -1.24 18.83 -17.21
N ALA A 86 -2.28 18.31 -17.86
CA ALA A 86 -2.19 17.36 -18.97
C ALA A 86 -3.02 17.81 -20.18
N ALA A 87 -2.81 19.05 -20.62
CA ALA A 87 -3.45 19.58 -21.83
C ALA A 87 -3.13 18.69 -23.04
N SER A 88 -4.10 18.54 -23.96
CA SER A 88 -3.96 17.65 -25.13
C SER A 88 -2.86 18.08 -26.11
N SER A 89 -2.38 19.32 -26.03
CA SER A 89 -1.24 19.84 -26.79
C SER A 89 0.11 19.35 -26.26
N LEU A 90 0.18 18.81 -25.04
CA LEU A 90 1.43 18.37 -24.43
C LEU A 90 1.84 16.98 -24.94
N SER A 91 3.01 16.90 -25.57
CA SER A 91 3.52 15.63 -26.14
C SER A 91 4.74 15.05 -25.42
N VAL A 92 5.48 15.88 -24.68
CA VAL A 92 6.66 15.48 -23.90
C VAL A 92 6.51 16.06 -22.50
N PHE A 93 6.81 15.27 -21.49
CA PHE A 93 6.62 15.63 -20.08
C PHE A 93 7.97 15.64 -19.35
N PRO A 94 8.12 16.44 -18.28
CA PRO A 94 9.38 16.52 -17.54
C PRO A 94 9.75 15.17 -16.92
N THR A 95 11.03 14.83 -17.02
CA THR A 95 11.64 13.75 -16.23
C THR A 95 11.82 14.16 -14.78
N LEU A 96 12.02 13.20 -13.87
CA LEU A 96 12.33 13.51 -12.47
C LEU A 96 13.62 14.33 -12.32
N ALA A 97 14.62 14.12 -13.18
CA ALA A 97 15.85 14.91 -13.18
C ALA A 97 15.62 16.37 -13.61
N GLN A 98 14.71 16.61 -14.56
CA GLN A 98 14.30 17.96 -14.93
C GLN A 98 13.52 18.64 -13.80
N LEU A 99 12.63 17.92 -13.11
CA LEU A 99 11.95 18.45 -11.92
C LEU A 99 12.95 18.80 -10.81
N ASP A 100 13.98 17.97 -10.60
CA ASP A 100 15.06 18.25 -9.64
C ASP A 100 15.78 19.58 -9.93
N VAL A 101 16.05 19.89 -11.20
CA VAL A 101 16.64 21.17 -11.62
C VAL A 101 15.72 22.35 -11.29
N VAL A 102 14.41 22.23 -11.56
CA VAL A 102 13.43 23.27 -11.22
C VAL A 102 13.34 23.47 -9.71
N GLU A 103 13.34 22.39 -8.93
CA GLU A 103 13.35 22.45 -7.46
C GLU A 103 14.59 23.19 -6.96
N ASN A 104 15.78 22.85 -7.46
CA ASN A 104 17.04 23.49 -7.06
C ASN A 104 17.05 24.98 -7.40
N TYR A 105 16.59 25.35 -8.59
CA TYR A 105 16.44 26.76 -9.00
C TYR A 105 15.47 27.52 -8.09
N ILE A 106 14.31 26.95 -7.76
CA ILE A 106 13.34 27.64 -6.88
C ILE A 106 13.93 27.87 -5.50
N TYR A 107 14.61 26.87 -4.93
CA TYR A 107 15.24 27.00 -3.61
C TYR A 107 16.45 27.93 -3.61
N SER A 108 17.23 28.03 -4.69
CA SER A 108 18.40 28.92 -4.75
C SER A 108 18.03 30.40 -4.61
N LEU A 109 16.87 30.80 -5.15
CA LEU A 109 16.41 32.20 -5.11
C LEU A 109 16.08 32.70 -3.69
N ARG A 110 15.89 31.81 -2.71
CA ARG A 110 15.59 32.23 -1.32
C ARG A 110 16.81 32.84 -0.62
N ARG A 111 18.03 32.53 -1.07
CA ARG A 111 19.30 33.05 -0.54
C ARG A 111 19.43 32.99 0.99
N MET A 112 19.09 31.84 1.55
CA MET A 112 18.96 31.62 3.00
C MET A 112 20.31 31.38 3.70
N THR A 113 20.40 31.77 4.97
CA THR A 113 21.51 31.47 5.89
C THR A 113 21.07 30.56 7.05
N LEU A 114 22.00 29.81 7.64
CA LEU A 114 21.70 28.95 8.79
C LEU A 114 21.26 29.72 10.04
N ALA A 115 21.71 30.97 10.19
CA ALA A 115 21.40 31.81 11.35
C ALA A 115 19.92 32.23 11.41
N GLU A 116 19.19 32.13 10.29
CA GLU A 116 17.76 32.45 10.19
C GLU A 116 16.86 31.30 10.63
N LEU A 117 17.42 30.10 10.83
CA LEU A 117 16.66 28.87 11.09
C LEU A 117 16.62 28.52 12.57
N ARG A 118 15.49 27.99 13.03
CA ARG A 118 15.32 27.49 14.39
C ARG A 118 15.77 26.04 14.51
N ASP A 119 16.80 25.80 15.31
CA ASP A 119 17.35 24.45 15.59
C ASP A 119 17.53 23.63 14.28
N PRO A 120 18.34 24.13 13.33
CA PRO A 120 18.46 23.53 12.01
C PRO A 120 19.18 22.19 12.08
N VAL A 121 18.67 21.22 11.34
CA VAL A 121 19.28 19.91 11.13
C VAL A 121 19.27 19.55 9.64
N LEU A 122 20.13 18.64 9.23
CA LEU A 122 19.99 17.96 7.94
C LEU A 122 19.10 16.74 8.13
N ALA A 123 18.18 16.50 7.21
CA ALA A 123 17.34 15.31 7.23
C ALA A 123 17.00 14.86 5.82
N VAL A 124 16.98 13.53 5.63
CA VAL A 124 16.52 12.92 4.39
C VAL A 124 15.00 12.74 4.47
N PHE A 125 14.29 13.14 3.41
CA PHE A 125 12.85 13.01 3.30
C PHE A 125 12.48 12.31 2.01
N ALA A 126 11.53 11.39 2.09
CA ALA A 126 10.68 11.07 0.94
C ALA A 126 9.75 12.27 0.69
N TYR A 127 9.56 12.64 -0.57
CA TYR A 127 8.72 13.80 -0.89
C TYR A 127 8.00 13.64 -2.22
N GLN A 128 6.87 14.34 -2.34
CA GLN A 128 6.01 14.28 -3.52
C GLN A 128 5.17 15.56 -3.64
N TYR A 129 5.02 16.07 -4.88
CA TYR A 129 4.05 17.13 -5.17
C TYR A 129 2.67 16.52 -5.35
N ARG A 130 1.65 17.10 -4.71
CA ARG A 130 0.34 16.47 -4.54
C ARG A 130 -0.80 17.44 -4.81
N ASP A 131 -1.93 16.88 -5.21
CA ASP A 131 -3.20 17.60 -5.28
C ASP A 131 -3.64 18.09 -3.90
N GLN A 132 -4.58 19.04 -3.89
CA GLN A 132 -5.06 19.70 -2.68
C GLN A 132 -5.47 18.71 -1.59
N ARG A 133 -6.18 17.62 -1.91
CA ARG A 133 -6.76 16.70 -0.90
C ARG A 133 -5.67 15.97 -0.11
N ARG A 134 -4.50 15.78 -0.73
CA ARG A 134 -3.39 14.98 -0.21
C ARG A 134 -2.23 15.81 0.35
N THR A 135 -2.38 17.13 0.40
CA THR A 135 -1.46 18.05 1.11
C THR A 135 -1.77 18.09 2.61
N THR A 136 -0.78 18.50 3.41
CA THR A 136 -0.91 18.60 4.86
C THR A 136 -1.87 19.69 5.33
N HIS A 137 -2.09 20.72 4.51
CA HIS A 137 -2.98 21.85 4.84
C HIS A 137 -4.33 21.82 4.09
N ARG A 138 -4.46 21.02 3.04
CA ARG A 138 -5.70 20.86 2.23
C ARG A 138 -6.23 22.11 1.56
N GLN A 139 -5.35 23.06 1.26
CA GLN A 139 -5.76 24.36 0.72
C GLN A 139 -5.50 24.51 -0.79
N HIS A 140 -4.42 23.92 -1.30
CA HIS A 140 -4.01 23.96 -2.71
C HIS A 140 -3.04 22.79 -2.95
N ALA A 141 -2.69 22.54 -4.21
CA ALA A 141 -1.64 21.59 -4.54
C ALA A 141 -0.27 22.07 -4.01
N ASP A 142 0.50 21.18 -3.37
CA ASP A 142 1.79 21.50 -2.75
C ASP A 142 2.63 20.23 -2.52
N ILE A 143 3.87 20.42 -2.08
CA ILE A 143 4.78 19.35 -1.71
C ILE A 143 4.50 18.83 -0.29
N ALA A 144 4.50 17.50 -0.15
CA ALA A 144 4.43 16.80 1.13
C ALA A 144 5.71 16.00 1.36
N PHE A 145 6.11 15.88 2.62
CA PHE A 145 7.36 15.23 3.01
C PHE A 145 7.12 14.23 4.13
N SER A 146 7.91 13.17 4.18
CA SER A 146 8.00 12.27 5.33
C SER A 146 9.43 11.77 5.48
N ARG A 147 9.87 11.49 6.71
CA ARG A 147 11.13 10.76 6.91
C ARG A 147 10.99 9.28 6.57
N THR A 148 9.81 8.83 6.15
CA THR A 148 9.57 7.47 5.69
C THR A 148 9.09 7.48 4.25
N GLY A 149 9.68 6.63 3.41
CA GLY A 149 9.17 6.34 2.06
C GLY A 149 8.90 4.85 1.88
N VAL A 150 7.95 4.54 1.01
CA VAL A 150 7.44 3.19 0.76
C VAL A 150 7.64 2.84 -0.71
N ALA A 151 8.59 1.95 -0.97
CA ALA A 151 8.80 1.33 -2.28
C ALA A 151 8.13 -0.06 -2.30
N ARG A 152 7.76 -0.54 -3.49
CA ARG A 152 7.00 -1.78 -3.69
C ARG A 152 7.78 -2.75 -4.57
N VAL A 153 7.89 -4.01 -4.15
CA VAL A 153 8.50 -5.07 -4.97
C VAL A 153 7.69 -5.35 -6.23
N GLY A 154 8.36 -5.83 -7.28
CA GLY A 154 7.70 -6.18 -8.54
C GLY A 154 8.48 -7.17 -9.40
N THR A 155 7.76 -7.85 -10.27
CA THR A 155 8.30 -8.79 -11.27
C THR A 155 8.94 -8.11 -12.48
N HIS A 156 8.55 -6.87 -12.76
CA HIS A 156 8.96 -6.11 -13.94
C HIS A 156 9.67 -4.83 -13.51
N SER A 157 10.56 -4.35 -14.37
CA SER A 157 11.27 -3.09 -14.15
C SER A 157 10.29 -1.91 -14.04
N PRO A 158 10.64 -0.88 -13.26
CA PRO A 158 9.84 0.33 -13.12
C PRO A 158 9.70 1.04 -14.47
N GLU A 159 8.57 1.72 -14.68
CA GLU A 159 8.32 2.54 -15.86
C GLU A 159 7.75 3.89 -15.41
N TYR A 160 8.51 4.96 -15.63
CA TYR A 160 8.05 6.32 -15.34
C TYR A 160 7.10 6.78 -16.44
N ASP A 161 5.89 7.17 -16.04
CA ASP A 161 4.89 7.75 -16.92
C ASP A 161 4.88 9.27 -16.76
N GLY A 162 5.40 9.94 -17.77
CA GLY A 162 5.46 11.39 -17.86
C GLY A 162 4.11 12.05 -17.56
N PRO A 163 3.03 11.76 -18.32
CA PRO A 163 1.69 12.31 -18.09
C PRO A 163 1.18 12.27 -16.63
N SER A 164 1.30 11.14 -15.93
CA SER A 164 0.86 11.00 -14.52
C SER A 164 1.88 11.48 -13.49
N ARG A 165 3.09 11.88 -13.93
CA ARG A 165 4.23 12.22 -13.05
C ARG A 165 4.56 11.11 -12.03
N GLY A 166 4.25 9.88 -12.40
CA GLY A 166 4.32 8.72 -11.53
C GLY A 166 4.89 7.51 -12.24
N TYR A 167 4.69 6.34 -11.64
CA TYR A 167 5.10 5.06 -12.20
C TYR A 167 3.89 4.26 -12.64
N VAL A 168 4.02 3.55 -13.75
CA VAL A 168 3.01 2.58 -14.18
C VAL A 168 3.10 1.35 -13.28
N VAL A 169 1.96 0.86 -12.81
CA VAL A 169 1.89 -0.37 -11.99
C VAL A 169 1.85 -1.64 -12.84
N ASN A 170 1.09 -1.59 -13.93
CA ASN A 170 0.77 -2.74 -14.76
C ASN A 170 1.86 -2.93 -15.84
N PRO A 171 2.41 -4.15 -16.01
CA PRO A 171 3.42 -4.42 -17.03
C PRO A 171 2.89 -4.37 -18.47
N GLY A 172 1.57 -4.32 -18.66
CA GLY A 172 0.91 -4.19 -19.96
C GLY A 172 -0.29 -5.13 -20.09
N ALA A 173 -1.15 -4.86 -21.07
CA ALA A 173 -2.37 -5.65 -21.28
C ALA A 173 -2.05 -7.15 -21.49
N GLY A 174 -2.69 -8.01 -20.70
CA GLY A 174 -2.50 -9.47 -20.75
C GLY A 174 -1.17 -9.97 -20.19
N ILE A 175 -0.35 -9.11 -19.61
CA ILE A 175 0.92 -9.49 -18.96
C ILE A 175 0.69 -9.60 -17.46
N LYS A 176 1.00 -10.77 -16.89
CA LYS A 176 0.89 -11.02 -15.44
C LYS A 176 2.01 -10.33 -14.65
N GLY A 177 1.79 -10.18 -13.36
CA GLY A 177 2.75 -9.61 -12.43
C GLY A 177 2.64 -8.08 -12.29
N PHE A 178 3.67 -7.50 -11.69
CA PHE A 178 3.70 -6.14 -11.18
C PHE A 178 4.99 -5.44 -11.59
N ARG A 179 4.94 -4.14 -11.85
CA ARG A 179 6.14 -3.29 -11.94
C ARG A 179 6.61 -2.90 -10.55
N VAL A 180 7.93 -2.74 -10.40
CA VAL A 180 8.52 -2.10 -9.22
C VAL A 180 8.03 -0.66 -9.12
N LEU A 181 7.66 -0.22 -7.91
CA LEU A 181 7.35 1.17 -7.61
C LEU A 181 8.42 1.74 -6.68
N PRO A 182 9.25 2.70 -7.14
CA PRO A 182 10.29 3.29 -6.31
C PRO A 182 9.77 4.42 -5.43
N ALA A 183 10.55 4.77 -4.39
CA ALA A 183 10.32 5.94 -3.56
C ALA A 183 11.42 6.98 -3.78
N ARG A 184 11.06 8.25 -4.02
CA ARG A 184 12.01 9.35 -4.25
C ARG A 184 12.32 10.07 -2.93
N TYR A 185 13.60 10.30 -2.68
CA TYR A 185 14.14 10.96 -1.48
C TYR A 185 15.06 12.12 -1.82
N GLY A 186 15.14 13.10 -0.92
CA GLY A 186 15.99 14.28 -1.05
C GLY A 186 16.55 14.71 0.30
N LEU A 187 17.63 15.49 0.26
CA LEU A 187 18.23 16.06 1.46
C LEU A 187 17.70 17.48 1.67
N PHE A 188 17.26 17.78 2.89
CA PHE A 188 16.75 19.09 3.25
C PHE A 188 17.38 19.56 4.56
N ILE A 189 17.59 20.88 4.66
CA ILE A 189 17.70 21.54 5.96
C ILE A 189 16.28 21.66 6.52
N ALA A 190 16.09 21.15 7.73
CA ALA A 190 14.81 21.14 8.42
C ALA A 190 14.93 21.82 9.79
N GLU A 191 13.83 22.38 10.26
CA GLU A 191 13.71 22.87 11.63
C GLU A 191 13.15 21.79 12.54
N ARG A 192 13.84 21.51 13.64
CA ARG A 192 13.36 20.58 14.68
C ARG A 192 12.48 21.34 15.67
N ARG A 193 11.19 21.00 15.73
CA ARG A 193 10.22 21.65 16.63
C ARG A 193 8.93 20.86 16.81
N VAL A 194 8.15 21.21 17.83
CA VAL A 194 6.74 20.80 17.96
C VAL A 194 5.88 21.46 16.87
N ARG A 195 4.72 20.86 16.57
CA ARG A 195 3.89 21.20 15.39
C ARG A 195 3.60 22.70 15.21
N GLY A 196 3.29 23.48 16.25
CA GLY A 196 3.15 24.95 16.16
C GLY A 196 2.16 25.45 15.08
N ARG A 197 2.20 26.76 14.77
CA ARG A 197 1.42 27.35 13.66
C ARG A 197 2.15 27.29 12.32
N ASP A 198 3.48 27.25 12.37
CA ASP A 198 4.34 27.35 11.19
C ASP A 198 4.62 25.98 10.54
N GLY A 199 4.00 24.89 11.02
CA GLY A 199 4.17 23.54 10.47
C GLY A 199 2.81 22.86 10.29
N ALA A 200 2.62 22.20 9.15
CA ALA A 200 1.42 21.43 8.85
C ALA A 200 1.73 19.93 8.86
N VAL A 201 0.83 19.15 9.44
CA VAL A 201 0.89 17.68 9.50
C VAL A 201 -0.39 17.14 8.90
N LEU A 202 -0.29 16.14 8.02
CA LEU A 202 -1.48 15.48 7.48
C LEU A 202 -2.27 14.83 8.62
N ARG A 203 -3.59 14.93 8.56
CA ARG A 203 -4.51 14.38 9.57
C ARG A 203 -4.14 14.80 11.00
N PRO A 204 -4.15 16.11 11.27
CA PRO A 204 -3.71 16.65 12.55
C PRO A 204 -4.57 16.16 13.72
N THR A 205 -3.96 15.96 14.89
CA THR A 205 -4.67 15.61 16.13
C THR A 205 -4.31 16.54 17.29
N LYS A 206 -4.99 16.36 18.43
CA LYS A 206 -4.69 17.09 19.68
C LYS A 206 -3.34 16.71 20.31
N LEU A 207 -2.79 15.54 19.96
CA LEU A 207 -1.56 15.01 20.55
C LEU A 207 -0.28 15.55 19.87
N ASP A 208 -0.39 16.08 18.66
CA ASP A 208 0.78 16.56 17.90
C ASP A 208 1.54 17.70 18.59
N GLY A 209 0.94 18.38 19.57
CA GLY A 209 1.62 19.41 20.38
C GLY A 209 2.71 18.85 21.30
N GLU A 210 2.68 17.54 21.57
CA GLU A 210 3.63 16.82 22.45
C GLU A 210 4.78 16.17 21.68
N LEU A 211 4.67 16.10 20.35
CA LEU A 211 5.63 15.42 19.49
C LEU A 211 6.60 16.39 18.82
N THR A 212 7.84 15.95 18.66
CA THR A 212 8.87 16.68 17.90
C THR A 212 8.85 16.23 16.45
N PHE A 213 8.80 17.18 15.51
CA PHE A 213 8.83 16.96 14.08
C PHE A 213 10.07 17.64 13.47
N LEU A 214 10.46 17.18 12.28
CA LEU A 214 11.42 17.87 11.42
C LEU A 214 10.66 18.46 10.23
N PHE A 215 10.58 19.79 10.12
CA PHE A 215 9.90 20.47 9.01
C PHE A 215 10.93 20.94 7.96
N PRO A 216 10.89 20.43 6.71
CA PRO A 216 11.80 20.85 5.64
C PRO A 216 11.62 22.33 5.31
N VAL A 217 12.73 23.05 5.14
CA VAL A 217 12.74 24.50 4.84
C VAL A 217 13.54 24.83 3.57
N LEU A 218 14.65 24.14 3.35
CA LEU A 218 15.55 24.37 2.20
C LEU A 218 16.05 23.03 1.66
N LYS A 219 15.93 22.79 0.35
CA LYS A 219 16.56 21.65 -0.31
C LYS A 219 18.08 21.85 -0.38
N VAL A 220 18.85 20.79 -0.14
CA VAL A 220 20.30 20.80 -0.27
C VAL A 220 20.71 20.20 -1.61
N PHE A 221 21.51 20.93 -2.37
CA PHE A 221 22.05 20.51 -3.66
C PHE A 221 23.47 21.07 -3.84
N PRO A 222 24.33 20.41 -4.65
CA PRO A 222 25.72 20.83 -4.81
C PRO A 222 25.86 22.16 -5.54
N GLY A 223 26.92 22.91 -5.23
CA GLY A 223 27.27 24.20 -5.83
C GLY A 223 27.18 25.37 -4.85
N ASP A 224 27.35 26.59 -5.37
CA ASP A 224 27.41 27.83 -4.60
C ASP A 224 26.05 28.59 -4.55
N GLU A 225 25.03 28.06 -5.21
CA GLU A 225 23.70 28.69 -5.27
C GLU A 225 22.74 28.19 -4.17
N CYS A 226 23.11 27.16 -3.40
CA CYS A 226 22.23 26.51 -2.43
C CYS A 226 22.08 27.26 -1.10
N LEU A 227 23.20 27.66 -0.49
CA LEU A 227 23.24 28.19 0.87
C LEU A 227 24.15 29.41 0.94
N PHE A 228 23.82 30.35 1.80
CA PHE A 228 24.60 31.57 2.01
C PHE A 228 25.04 31.70 3.47
N ARG A 229 26.06 32.52 3.68
CA ARG A 229 26.48 32.97 5.00
C ARG A 229 26.73 34.46 4.96
N LYS A 230 26.76 35.08 6.14
CA LYS A 230 27.21 36.47 6.27
C LYS A 230 28.70 36.53 6.50
N ASP A 231 29.40 37.39 5.77
CA ASP A 231 30.82 37.70 6.02
C ASP A 231 30.98 38.70 7.19
N GLU A 232 32.22 39.11 7.47
CA GLU A 232 32.54 40.07 8.53
C GLU A 232 31.88 41.44 8.34
N ASN A 233 31.43 41.76 7.12
CA ASN A 233 30.78 43.02 6.74
C ASN A 233 29.25 42.87 6.60
N ASP A 234 28.67 41.77 7.08
CA ASP A 234 27.25 41.43 6.96
C ASP A 234 26.76 41.18 5.52
N ASN A 235 27.66 41.01 4.55
CA ASN A 235 27.29 40.68 3.17
C ASN A 235 26.94 39.20 3.03
N LEU A 236 25.89 38.89 2.26
CA LEU A 236 25.58 37.52 1.86
C LEU A 236 26.61 37.01 0.86
N VAL A 237 27.40 36.03 1.27
CA VAL A 237 28.34 35.31 0.42
C VAL A 237 27.90 33.85 0.25
N PRO A 238 28.03 33.29 -0.97
CA PRO A 238 27.78 31.88 -1.23
C PRO A 238 28.58 30.93 -0.31
N VAL A 239 27.97 29.79 0.00
CA VAL A 239 28.63 28.62 0.58
C VAL A 239 28.74 27.57 -0.52
N ASP A 240 29.95 27.12 -0.82
CA ASP A 240 30.19 26.00 -1.74
C ASP A 240 29.73 24.69 -1.09
N VAL A 241 28.55 24.23 -1.47
CA VAL A 241 27.96 22.99 -0.99
C VAL A 241 28.52 21.83 -1.80
N GLY A 242 29.12 20.86 -1.11
CA GLY A 242 29.73 19.68 -1.72
C GLY A 242 28.71 18.69 -2.31
N ALA A 243 29.21 17.54 -2.75
CA ALA A 243 28.37 16.48 -3.30
C ALA A 243 27.33 15.95 -2.29
N VAL A 244 26.14 15.62 -2.79
CA VAL A 244 25.06 14.98 -2.03
C VAL A 244 25.01 13.50 -2.39
N ASP A 245 25.84 12.71 -1.71
CA ASP A 245 25.98 11.28 -1.95
C ASP A 245 25.06 10.47 -1.02
N PHE A 246 23.97 9.93 -1.56
CA PHE A 246 23.07 9.04 -0.82
C PHE A 246 23.69 7.66 -0.60
N VAL A 247 23.44 7.08 0.57
CA VAL A 247 23.87 5.74 0.97
C VAL A 247 22.76 5.05 1.75
N ASP A 248 22.57 3.75 1.51
CA ASP A 248 21.54 2.96 2.18
C ASP A 248 22.08 1.69 2.82
N VAL A 249 21.28 1.14 3.72
CA VAL A 249 21.32 -0.28 4.11
C VAL A 249 19.88 -0.75 4.23
N HIS A 250 19.52 -1.78 3.47
CA HIS A 250 18.25 -2.51 3.60
C HIS A 250 18.53 -3.95 3.99
N VAL A 251 17.75 -4.48 4.94
CA VAL A 251 17.98 -5.81 5.53
C VAL A 251 16.70 -6.64 5.44
N ASN A 252 16.83 -7.87 4.92
CA ASN A 252 15.84 -8.93 5.13
C ASN A 252 16.50 -10.03 5.96
N GLU A 253 15.94 -10.31 7.13
CA GLU A 253 16.45 -11.30 8.07
C GLU A 253 15.36 -12.27 8.57
N LYS A 254 14.25 -12.35 7.83
CA LYS A 254 13.10 -13.22 8.15
C LYS A 254 13.55 -14.65 8.45
N LEU A 255 14.32 -15.23 7.53
CA LEU A 255 14.78 -16.62 7.62
C LEU A 255 15.74 -16.86 8.78
N SER A 256 16.67 -15.93 9.06
CA SER A 256 17.56 -16.04 10.22
C SER A 256 16.77 -16.04 11.52
N ARG A 257 15.80 -15.12 11.65
CA ARG A 257 15.00 -14.95 12.88
C ARG A 257 14.10 -16.14 13.20
N VAL A 258 13.63 -16.88 12.19
CA VAL A 258 12.92 -18.17 12.39
C VAL A 258 13.73 -19.13 13.27
N HIS A 259 15.06 -19.09 13.15
CA HIS A 259 15.97 -20.01 13.80
C HIS A 259 16.66 -19.47 15.05
N ASP A 260 16.31 -18.25 15.46
CA ASP A 260 16.91 -17.57 16.60
C ASP A 260 15.88 -17.39 17.71
N GLU A 261 16.19 -17.90 18.90
CA GLU A 261 15.38 -17.75 20.13
C GLU A 261 15.36 -16.30 20.62
N GLN A 262 16.36 -15.49 20.25
CA GLN A 262 16.42 -14.05 20.56
C GLN A 262 16.29 -13.75 22.05
N GLY A 263 17.02 -14.48 22.89
CA GLY A 263 16.98 -14.30 24.34
C GLY A 263 15.60 -14.58 24.96
N GLY A 264 14.75 -15.36 24.29
CA GLY A 264 13.39 -15.69 24.73
C GLY A 264 12.30 -14.77 24.16
N GLU A 265 12.65 -13.81 23.30
CA GLU A 265 11.67 -13.02 22.53
C GLU A 265 10.97 -13.88 21.47
N ASN A 266 11.64 -14.92 20.96
CA ASN A 266 11.10 -15.90 20.02
C ASN A 266 11.14 -17.34 20.60
N ASP A 267 10.32 -17.62 21.61
CA ASP A 267 10.20 -18.98 22.19
C ASP A 267 9.47 -20.00 21.28
N ALA A 268 8.86 -19.53 20.19
CA ALA A 268 8.25 -20.35 19.16
C ALA A 268 9.22 -20.70 18.00
N PHE A 269 10.51 -20.35 18.11
CA PHE A 269 11.52 -20.58 17.07
C PHE A 269 11.58 -22.04 16.59
N VAL A 270 12.07 -22.20 15.36
CA VAL A 270 12.33 -23.49 14.74
C VAL A 270 13.83 -23.77 14.87
N PRO A 271 14.26 -24.85 15.52
CA PRO A 271 15.68 -25.17 15.61
C PRO A 271 16.35 -25.26 14.22
N PRO A 272 17.63 -24.89 14.10
CA PRO A 272 18.38 -25.07 12.86
C PRO A 272 18.37 -26.53 12.40
N HIS A 273 18.57 -26.74 11.10
CA HIS A 273 18.58 -28.09 10.53
C HIS A 273 19.62 -28.99 11.23
N PRO A 274 19.23 -30.18 11.74
CA PRO A 274 20.10 -30.96 12.63
C PRO A 274 21.32 -31.57 11.94
N THR A 275 21.26 -31.78 10.62
CA THR A 275 22.30 -32.48 9.84
C THR A 275 22.97 -31.60 8.79
N ILE A 276 22.40 -30.44 8.46
CA ILE A 276 22.90 -29.56 7.40
C ILE A 276 23.29 -28.24 8.05
N PRO A 277 24.59 -27.93 8.17
CA PRO A 277 25.05 -26.76 8.90
C PRO A 277 24.93 -25.49 8.05
N PHE A 278 23.69 -25.03 7.82
CA PHE A 278 23.44 -23.74 7.18
C PHE A 278 24.05 -22.60 8.01
N ASN A 279 24.72 -21.67 7.34
CA ASN A 279 25.17 -20.42 7.94
C ASN A 279 23.99 -19.43 8.01
N LEU A 280 23.35 -19.35 9.17
CA LEU A 280 22.20 -18.48 9.41
C LEU A 280 22.52 -16.98 9.38
N LYS A 281 23.81 -16.61 9.38
CA LYS A 281 24.28 -15.21 9.33
C LYS A 281 24.71 -14.76 7.94
N ALA A 282 24.42 -15.55 6.91
CA ALA A 282 24.78 -15.29 5.53
C ALA A 282 23.58 -15.48 4.61
N TYR A 283 23.70 -15.03 3.37
CA TYR A 283 22.73 -15.32 2.32
C TYR A 283 22.45 -16.83 2.26
N PRO A 284 21.18 -17.28 2.17
CA PRO A 284 19.96 -16.49 2.00
C PRO A 284 19.27 -16.07 3.32
N PHE A 285 19.80 -16.48 4.47
CA PHE A 285 19.15 -16.28 5.78
C PHE A 285 19.15 -14.82 6.25
N ILE A 286 20.22 -14.09 5.92
CA ILE A 286 20.32 -12.64 6.03
C ILE A 286 20.67 -12.09 4.66
N ARG A 287 19.90 -11.12 4.19
CA ARG A 287 20.14 -10.37 2.96
C ARG A 287 20.34 -8.90 3.34
N ASP A 288 21.38 -8.30 2.79
CA ASP A 288 21.80 -6.93 3.08
C ASP A 288 22.13 -6.23 1.76
N SER A 289 21.56 -5.06 1.47
CA SER A 289 21.76 -4.36 0.17
C SER A 289 23.23 -4.03 -0.13
N ARG A 290 24.11 -4.01 0.88
CA ARG A 290 25.55 -3.82 0.68
C ARG A 290 26.20 -5.03 0.00
N THR A 291 25.73 -6.24 0.29
CA THR A 291 26.31 -7.50 -0.20
C THR A 291 25.42 -8.22 -1.22
N ASP A 292 24.10 -8.10 -1.11
CA ASP A 292 23.11 -8.62 -2.03
C ASP A 292 22.57 -7.52 -2.96
N LYS A 293 23.10 -7.49 -4.19
CA LYS A 293 22.72 -6.52 -5.22
C LYS A 293 21.39 -6.82 -5.91
N THR A 294 20.70 -7.88 -5.48
CA THR A 294 19.37 -8.28 -5.97
C THR A 294 18.24 -7.87 -5.00
N LEU A 295 18.56 -7.19 -3.90
CA LEU A 295 17.56 -6.71 -2.94
C LEU A 295 17.08 -5.30 -3.31
N VAL A 296 17.95 -4.30 -3.18
CA VAL A 296 17.65 -2.87 -3.41
C VAL A 296 18.82 -2.18 -4.08
N GLN A 297 18.54 -1.20 -4.93
CA GLN A 297 19.51 -0.30 -5.56
C GLN A 297 19.09 1.16 -5.37
N LEU A 298 20.08 2.04 -5.28
CA LEU A 298 19.84 3.49 -5.35
C LEU A 298 20.04 3.98 -6.79
N SER A 299 19.11 4.80 -7.26
CA SER A 299 19.24 5.52 -8.53
C SER A 299 19.32 7.02 -8.28
N ALA A 300 20.37 7.68 -8.77
CA ALA A 300 20.50 9.13 -8.65
C ALA A 300 19.53 9.86 -9.56
N VAL A 301 18.98 10.98 -9.09
CA VAL A 301 18.05 11.86 -9.81
C VAL A 301 18.43 13.31 -9.48
N GLY A 302 19.43 13.85 -10.18
CA GLY A 302 19.99 15.16 -9.84
C GLY A 302 20.57 15.16 -8.42
N ALA A 303 20.12 16.10 -7.58
CA ALA A 303 20.45 16.20 -6.16
C ALA A 303 19.55 15.34 -5.24
N SER A 304 18.66 14.53 -5.83
CA SER A 304 17.78 13.58 -5.15
C SER A 304 18.14 12.13 -5.53
N CYS A 305 17.51 11.15 -4.90
CA CYS A 305 17.69 9.74 -5.26
C CYS A 305 16.38 8.96 -5.21
N GLN A 306 16.39 7.76 -5.77
CA GLN A 306 15.31 6.80 -5.67
C GLN A 306 15.80 5.52 -5.02
N VAL A 307 15.04 5.02 -4.05
CA VAL A 307 15.15 3.66 -3.57
C VAL A 307 14.38 2.77 -4.53
N MET A 308 15.11 1.86 -5.18
CA MET A 308 14.63 1.02 -6.28
C MET A 308 14.76 -0.45 -5.89
N PRO A 309 13.66 -1.14 -5.54
CA PRO A 309 13.66 -2.60 -5.43
C PRO A 309 14.13 -3.22 -6.75
N VAL A 310 14.94 -4.28 -6.67
CA VAL A 310 15.38 -4.96 -7.89
C VAL A 310 14.24 -5.84 -8.39
N SER A 311 13.81 -5.61 -9.64
CA SER A 311 12.74 -6.39 -10.26
C SER A 311 13.16 -7.84 -10.44
N GLY A 312 12.28 -8.78 -10.10
CA GLY A 312 12.54 -10.21 -10.22
C GLY A 312 11.37 -11.03 -9.68
N LYS A 313 11.56 -12.34 -9.51
CA LYS A 313 10.51 -13.16 -8.89
C LYS A 313 10.16 -12.59 -7.51
N VAL A 314 8.87 -12.38 -7.24
CA VAL A 314 8.40 -11.89 -5.93
C VAL A 314 8.64 -12.91 -4.82
N VAL A 315 8.76 -14.20 -5.19
CA VAL A 315 9.18 -15.31 -4.32
C VAL A 315 10.14 -16.20 -5.07
N ALA A 316 11.18 -16.68 -4.40
CA ALA A 316 12.06 -17.72 -4.92
C ALA A 316 12.43 -18.74 -3.82
N THR A 317 12.73 -19.97 -4.24
CA THR A 317 13.38 -20.96 -3.38
C THR A 317 14.76 -20.46 -2.95
N ALA A 318 15.10 -20.65 -1.68
CA ALA A 318 16.36 -20.20 -1.11
C ALA A 318 17.43 -21.31 -1.19
N THR A 319 18.66 -21.01 -1.61
CA THR A 319 19.79 -21.98 -1.60
C THR A 319 21.03 -21.40 -0.92
N GLN A 320 21.86 -22.28 -0.34
CA GLN A 320 23.15 -21.93 0.24
C GLN A 320 24.20 -23.01 -0.07
N LYS A 321 25.44 -22.59 -0.34
CA LYS A 321 26.56 -23.53 -0.45
C LYS A 321 26.94 -24.09 0.92
N VAL A 322 26.81 -25.40 1.09
CA VAL A 322 27.22 -26.14 2.30
C VAL A 322 28.19 -27.25 1.87
N GLY A 323 29.40 -27.25 2.43
CA GLY A 323 30.43 -28.25 2.06
C GLY A 323 30.81 -28.26 0.58
N GLY A 324 30.65 -27.13 -0.13
CA GLY A 324 30.91 -26.99 -1.57
C GLY A 324 29.76 -27.40 -2.50
N LYS A 325 28.64 -27.91 -1.95
CA LYS A 325 27.43 -28.25 -2.70
C LYS A 325 26.34 -27.19 -2.49
N GLU A 326 25.61 -26.86 -3.54
CA GLU A 326 24.37 -26.06 -3.41
C GLU A 326 23.30 -26.89 -2.71
N GLU A 327 22.82 -26.42 -1.56
CA GLU A 327 21.74 -27.04 -0.79
C GLU A 327 20.53 -26.09 -0.75
N LEU A 328 19.34 -26.63 -1.00
CA LEU A 328 18.08 -25.90 -0.78
C LEU A 328 17.93 -25.60 0.72
N ALA A 329 17.81 -24.33 1.09
CA ALA A 329 17.56 -23.92 2.46
C ALA A 329 16.21 -24.49 2.92
N ARG A 330 16.22 -25.19 4.05
CA ARG A 330 15.07 -25.96 4.54
C ARG A 330 15.14 -26.17 6.05
N PHE A 331 14.01 -26.52 6.63
CA PHE A 331 13.87 -26.76 8.07
C PHE A 331 12.97 -27.96 8.34
N ILE A 332 13.10 -28.54 9.54
CA ILE A 332 12.17 -29.57 10.00
C ILE A 332 10.94 -28.88 10.56
N VAL A 333 9.78 -29.14 9.96
CA VAL A 333 8.50 -28.61 10.44
C VAL A 333 8.28 -29.11 11.86
N PRO A 334 8.16 -28.22 12.87
CA PRO A 334 7.96 -28.65 14.25
C PRO A 334 6.70 -29.51 14.39
N THR A 335 6.72 -30.45 15.34
CA THR A 335 5.53 -31.20 15.69
C THR A 335 4.41 -30.26 16.14
N LYS A 336 3.15 -30.67 15.93
CA LYS A 336 2.01 -29.87 16.36
C LYS A 336 2.08 -29.67 17.88
N ARG A 337 2.11 -28.42 18.32
CA ARG A 337 2.21 -28.03 19.73
C ARG A 337 1.44 -26.75 19.98
N GLN A 338 1.10 -26.52 21.25
CA GLN A 338 0.54 -25.24 21.68
C GLN A 338 1.62 -24.39 22.33
N THR A 339 1.66 -23.12 21.93
CA THR A 339 2.42 -22.04 22.58
C THR A 339 1.42 -20.94 22.90
N ARG A 340 1.33 -20.51 24.17
CA ARG A 340 0.37 -19.48 24.62
C ARG A 340 -1.07 -19.78 24.18
N GLU A 341 -1.52 -21.03 24.36
CA GLU A 341 -2.86 -21.53 24.00
C GLU A 341 -3.18 -21.54 22.49
N ARG A 342 -2.28 -21.08 21.63
CA ARG A 342 -2.41 -21.16 20.17
C ARG A 342 -1.65 -22.37 19.64
N TRP A 343 -2.27 -23.10 18.72
CA TRP A 343 -1.59 -24.16 17.99
C TRP A 343 -0.60 -23.54 17.00
N ASN A 344 0.58 -24.12 16.82
CA ASN A 344 1.52 -23.75 15.75
C ASN A 344 1.05 -24.18 14.34
N ARG A 345 -0.27 -24.21 14.13
CA ARG A 345 -0.95 -24.56 12.89
C ARG A 345 -2.09 -23.57 12.69
N TYR A 346 -1.84 -22.58 11.83
CA TYR A 346 -2.89 -21.72 11.32
C TYR A 346 -3.29 -22.24 9.94
N TRP A 347 -4.38 -23.01 9.90
CA TRP A 347 -4.77 -23.83 8.73
C TRP A 347 -3.66 -24.82 8.38
N SER A 348 -3.06 -24.68 7.20
CA SER A 348 -1.95 -25.48 6.70
C SER A 348 -0.65 -24.67 6.65
N THR A 349 -0.55 -23.62 7.47
CA THR A 349 0.59 -22.74 7.64
C THR A 349 1.19 -22.95 9.04
N LEU A 350 2.51 -22.91 9.15
CA LEU A 350 3.18 -22.92 10.46
C LEU A 350 3.11 -21.52 11.06
N GLU A 351 2.51 -21.42 12.25
CA GLU A 351 2.46 -20.19 13.02
C GLU A 351 3.64 -20.14 14.00
N ILE A 352 4.48 -19.11 13.91
CA ILE A 352 5.44 -18.72 14.93
C ILE A 352 4.73 -17.73 15.84
N THR A 353 4.15 -18.24 16.92
CA THR A 353 3.26 -17.48 17.80
C THR A 353 3.96 -16.25 18.39
N ALA A 354 3.42 -15.07 18.07
CA ALA A 354 3.87 -13.80 18.63
C ALA A 354 3.76 -13.78 20.17
N ARG A 355 4.55 -12.91 20.81
CA ARG A 355 4.41 -12.59 22.23
C ARG A 355 3.60 -11.30 22.35
N ASP A 356 2.37 -11.41 22.83
CA ASP A 356 1.39 -10.31 22.73
C ASP A 356 1.25 -9.88 21.25
N ASN A 357 1.53 -8.61 20.92
CA ASN A 357 1.57 -8.11 19.53
C ASN A 357 3.00 -7.98 18.98
N SER A 358 4.00 -8.51 19.69
CA SER A 358 5.42 -8.43 19.35
C SER A 358 5.88 -9.63 18.52
N ARG A 359 6.35 -9.39 17.30
CA ARG A 359 6.82 -10.41 16.36
C ARG A 359 8.33 -10.35 16.18
N ALA A 360 9.04 -11.16 16.96
CA ALA A 360 10.49 -11.31 16.88
C ALA A 360 10.96 -12.03 15.60
N ALA A 361 10.06 -12.74 14.92
CA ALA A 361 10.28 -13.50 13.70
C ALA A 361 9.00 -13.47 12.83
N PRO A 362 9.04 -13.94 11.57
CA PRO A 362 7.84 -14.03 10.73
C PRO A 362 6.71 -14.79 11.43
N GLU A 363 5.49 -14.23 11.50
CA GLU A 363 4.37 -14.92 12.15
C GLU A 363 3.97 -16.22 11.43
N TYR A 364 4.13 -16.26 10.10
CA TYR A 364 3.67 -17.36 9.27
C TYR A 364 4.77 -17.89 8.33
N LEU A 365 4.89 -19.21 8.26
CA LEU A 365 5.77 -19.94 7.35
C LEU A 365 5.01 -20.93 6.48
N ASN A 366 5.32 -20.94 5.17
CA ASN A 366 4.83 -21.99 4.29
C ASN A 366 5.47 -23.34 4.66
N ILE A 367 4.64 -24.39 4.76
CA ILE A 367 5.07 -25.75 5.08
C ILE A 367 4.57 -26.79 4.07
N ARG A 368 4.09 -26.35 2.90
CA ARG A 368 3.41 -27.22 1.93
C ARG A 368 4.32 -27.65 0.77
N HIS A 369 5.60 -27.31 0.85
CA HIS A 369 6.60 -27.60 -0.16
C HIS A 369 7.76 -28.37 0.45
N GLU A 370 7.81 -29.67 0.19
CA GLU A 370 8.80 -30.60 0.74
C GLU A 370 9.96 -30.81 -0.24
N PRO A 371 11.21 -30.61 0.17
CA PRO A 371 12.39 -30.92 -0.64
C PRO A 371 12.51 -32.43 -0.92
N ASN A 372 12.58 -32.84 -2.18
CA ASN A 372 12.78 -34.24 -2.59
C ASN A 372 13.90 -34.35 -3.64
N ALA A 373 15.12 -34.69 -3.19
CA ALA A 373 16.32 -34.85 -4.02
C ALA A 373 16.62 -33.65 -4.97
N ASP A 374 15.96 -33.60 -6.14
CA ASP A 374 16.12 -32.58 -7.19
C ASP A 374 14.85 -31.74 -7.44
N GLU A 375 13.72 -32.05 -6.78
CA GLU A 375 12.43 -31.37 -6.98
C GLU A 375 11.81 -30.89 -5.66
N LEU A 376 10.87 -29.95 -5.77
CA LEU A 376 10.08 -29.44 -4.65
C LEU A 376 8.67 -30.04 -4.73
N ALA A 377 8.38 -31.03 -3.88
CA ALA A 377 7.09 -31.70 -3.87
C ALA A 377 5.99 -30.80 -3.27
N ASP A 378 4.91 -30.62 -4.02
CA ASP A 378 3.71 -29.91 -3.56
C ASP A 378 2.83 -30.83 -2.72
N LEU A 379 2.85 -30.63 -1.40
CA LEU A 379 2.05 -31.40 -0.46
C LEU A 379 0.55 -31.16 -0.63
N ASN A 380 0.14 -30.10 -1.33
CA ASN A 380 -1.26 -29.91 -1.69
C ASN A 380 -1.78 -31.00 -2.64
N GLN A 381 -0.90 -31.80 -3.26
CA GLN A 381 -1.29 -32.91 -4.13
C GLN A 381 -1.55 -34.22 -3.37
N LEU A 382 -1.31 -34.28 -2.05
CA LEU A 382 -1.58 -35.46 -1.24
C LEU A 382 -3.09 -35.72 -1.09
N ASP A 383 -3.48 -36.98 -0.94
CA ASP A 383 -4.83 -37.33 -0.49
C ASP A 383 -5.12 -36.73 0.91
N SER A 384 -6.40 -36.61 1.25
CA SER A 384 -6.85 -35.92 2.47
C SER A 384 -6.34 -36.55 3.75
N ALA A 385 -6.28 -37.89 3.83
CA ALA A 385 -5.84 -38.59 5.03
C ALA A 385 -4.34 -38.39 5.25
N THR A 386 -3.54 -38.53 4.18
CA THR A 386 -2.09 -38.31 4.24
C THR A 386 -1.77 -36.85 4.54
N PHE A 387 -2.44 -35.89 3.90
CA PHE A 387 -2.24 -34.46 4.17
C PHE A 387 -2.57 -34.10 5.62
N ALA A 388 -3.72 -34.55 6.12
CA ALA A 388 -4.12 -34.29 7.50
C ALA A 388 -3.12 -34.88 8.50
N SER A 389 -2.75 -36.16 8.32
CA SER A 389 -1.80 -36.83 9.21
C SER A 389 -0.43 -36.16 9.18
N LYS A 390 0.11 -35.88 7.98
CA LYS A 390 1.47 -35.36 7.80
C LYS A 390 1.58 -33.87 8.13
N VAL A 391 0.78 -33.02 7.46
CA VAL A 391 0.92 -31.56 7.49
C VAL A 391 0.23 -30.97 8.73
N LEU A 392 -1.01 -31.38 9.00
CA LEU A 392 -1.83 -30.74 10.04
C LEU A 392 -1.55 -31.29 11.44
N GLU A 393 -1.39 -32.61 11.59
CA GLU A 393 -1.33 -33.24 12.91
C GLU A 393 0.09 -33.59 13.37
N THR A 394 0.97 -34.07 12.47
CA THR A 394 2.25 -34.66 12.90
C THR A 394 3.43 -33.70 12.76
N GLY A 395 3.66 -33.10 11.59
CA GLY A 395 4.93 -32.40 11.30
C GLY A 395 6.11 -33.37 11.15
N GLY A 396 7.32 -32.90 11.44
CA GLY A 396 8.55 -33.73 11.46
C GLY A 396 9.20 -34.01 10.10
N TYR A 397 8.62 -33.50 9.01
CA TYR A 397 9.19 -33.55 7.66
C TYR A 397 9.96 -32.27 7.32
N GLU A 398 10.72 -32.28 6.23
CA GLU A 398 11.44 -31.09 5.73
C GLU A 398 10.49 -30.18 4.94
N ALA A 399 10.55 -28.87 5.18
CA ALA A 399 9.91 -27.86 4.35
C ALA A 399 10.96 -26.87 3.82
N ALA A 400 10.78 -26.42 2.58
CA ALA A 400 11.66 -25.44 1.96
C ALA A 400 11.46 -24.04 2.56
N HIS A 401 12.56 -23.28 2.65
CA HIS A 401 12.52 -21.85 2.86
C HIS A 401 12.37 -21.10 1.54
N PHE A 402 11.64 -20.00 1.60
CA PHE A 402 11.45 -19.09 0.48
C PHE A 402 11.96 -17.70 0.83
N ILE A 403 12.64 -17.06 -0.12
CA ILE A 403 13.00 -15.66 -0.03
C ILE A 403 11.99 -14.80 -0.78
N ASP A 404 11.74 -13.62 -0.22
CA ASP A 404 11.07 -12.51 -0.88
C ASP A 404 11.96 -11.27 -0.81
N ASN A 405 11.61 -10.23 -1.57
CA ASN A 405 12.38 -8.98 -1.63
C ASN A 405 11.84 -7.87 -0.71
N SER A 406 10.91 -8.19 0.21
CA SER A 406 10.48 -7.21 1.21
C SER A 406 11.58 -7.00 2.25
N CYS A 407 11.78 -5.77 2.68
CA CYS A 407 12.77 -5.42 3.69
C CYS A 407 12.49 -4.03 4.25
N ASP A 408 13.07 -3.73 5.40
CA ASP A 408 13.18 -2.40 5.95
C ASP A 408 14.64 -1.95 5.92
N GLY A 409 14.84 -0.64 5.98
CA GLY A 409 16.15 -0.06 5.77
C GLY A 409 16.25 1.39 6.17
N VAL A 410 17.45 1.91 5.95
CA VAL A 410 17.87 3.25 6.32
C VAL A 410 18.44 3.92 5.10
N LEU A 411 18.07 5.16 4.86
CA LEU A 411 18.68 6.02 3.86
C LEU A 411 19.27 7.26 4.54
N THR A 412 20.50 7.61 4.19
CA THR A 412 21.17 8.83 4.64
C THR A 412 22.09 9.35 3.54
N VAL A 413 22.85 10.40 3.84
CA VAL A 413 23.87 10.95 2.95
C VAL A 413 25.25 10.92 3.63
N LYS A 414 26.32 10.89 2.83
CA LYS A 414 27.67 11.22 3.34
C LYS A 414 27.71 12.66 3.85
N PRO A 415 28.67 13.01 4.74
CA PRO A 415 28.88 14.39 5.17
C PRO A 415 28.99 15.33 3.96
N VAL A 416 28.15 16.37 3.93
CA VAL A 416 28.08 17.33 2.83
C VAL A 416 29.04 18.49 3.10
N GLY A 417 30.01 18.69 2.21
CA GLY A 417 30.95 19.81 2.31
C GLY A 417 30.21 21.16 2.40
N GLY A 418 30.71 22.08 3.22
CA GLY A 418 30.12 23.42 3.40
C GLY A 418 29.00 23.50 4.46
N ILE A 419 28.41 22.37 4.89
CA ILE A 419 27.31 22.34 5.88
C ILE A 419 27.71 21.47 7.08
N SER A 420 27.77 22.07 8.26
CA SER A 420 28.11 21.37 9.51
C SER A 420 26.90 21.27 10.44
N LEU A 421 25.96 20.39 10.11
CA LEU A 421 24.75 20.08 10.89
C LEU A 421 24.64 18.57 11.14
N PRO A 422 23.98 18.13 12.23
CA PRO A 422 23.65 16.71 12.40
C PRO A 422 22.71 16.23 11.29
N ILE A 423 22.92 15.01 10.82
CA ILE A 423 22.15 14.38 9.73
C ILE A 423 21.22 13.32 10.31
N HIS A 424 19.92 13.49 10.13
CA HIS A 424 18.89 12.52 10.51
C HIS A 424 18.55 11.62 9.30
N CYS A 425 18.58 10.30 9.54
CA CYS A 425 18.26 9.30 8.52
C CYS A 425 16.77 9.28 8.16
N ALA A 426 16.45 8.81 6.96
CA ALA A 426 15.10 8.39 6.59
C ALA A 426 14.92 6.88 6.85
N PHE A 427 13.72 6.50 7.29
CA PHE A 427 13.29 5.11 7.33
C PHE A 427 12.80 4.74 5.92
N SER A 428 13.23 3.58 5.43
CA SER A 428 12.91 3.16 4.06
C SER A 428 12.30 1.78 4.11
N LEU A 429 11.09 1.66 3.57
CA LEU A 429 10.37 0.40 3.49
C LEU A 429 10.34 -0.08 2.04
N VAL A 430 10.61 -1.35 1.85
CA VAL A 430 10.36 -2.09 0.61
C VAL A 430 9.34 -3.17 0.94
N THR A 431 8.09 -2.96 0.52
CA THR A 431 6.97 -3.78 0.95
C THR A 431 6.41 -4.62 -0.19
N ALA A 432 5.42 -5.46 0.13
CA ALA A 432 4.65 -6.22 -0.85
C ALA A 432 4.04 -5.31 -1.92
N THR A 433 3.64 -5.91 -3.05
CA THR A 433 2.94 -5.16 -4.10
C THR A 433 1.64 -4.55 -3.56
N ASP A 434 1.33 -3.34 -4.01
CA ASP A 434 0.05 -2.70 -3.73
C ASP A 434 -0.94 -3.15 -4.80
N TYR A 435 -1.93 -3.96 -4.41
CA TYR A 435 -2.94 -4.48 -5.34
C TYR A 435 -4.02 -3.44 -5.69
N PHE A 436 -4.13 -2.36 -4.90
CA PHE A 436 -5.07 -1.26 -5.14
C PHE A 436 -4.33 0.08 -5.22
N PRO A 437 -3.41 0.23 -6.18
CA PRO A 437 -2.55 1.40 -6.27
C PRO A 437 -3.31 2.72 -6.46
N GLN A 438 -4.57 2.67 -6.90
CA GLN A 438 -5.43 3.84 -7.10
C GLN A 438 -6.32 4.17 -5.88
N VAL A 439 -6.27 3.37 -4.81
CA VAL A 439 -7.04 3.59 -3.58
C VAL A 439 -6.14 4.19 -2.51
N ASP A 440 -6.54 5.33 -1.97
CA ASP A 440 -5.79 6.03 -0.93
C ASP A 440 -6.30 5.63 0.45
N GLN A 441 -5.42 5.10 1.30
CA GLN A 441 -5.77 4.60 2.63
C GLN A 441 -6.31 5.71 3.55
N VAL A 442 -5.80 6.94 3.41
CA VAL A 442 -6.24 8.10 4.18
C VAL A 442 -7.65 8.53 3.76
N GLU A 443 -7.95 8.58 2.47
CA GLU A 443 -9.30 8.95 2.01
C GLU A 443 -10.36 7.94 2.48
N VAL A 444 -9.97 6.68 2.49
CA VAL A 444 -10.75 5.53 2.95
C VAL A 444 -11.04 5.68 4.45
N GLU A 445 -10.03 5.91 5.30
CA GLU A 445 -10.18 6.22 6.74
C GLU A 445 -11.10 7.43 6.97
N GLU A 446 -10.92 8.52 6.22
CA GLU A 446 -11.70 9.75 6.36
C GLU A 446 -13.14 9.61 5.95
N TRP A 447 -13.44 8.76 4.98
CA TRP A 447 -14.81 8.42 4.67
C TRP A 447 -15.49 7.78 5.89
N MET A 448 -14.85 6.84 6.59
CA MET A 448 -15.41 6.23 7.80
C MET A 448 -15.61 7.24 8.94
N GLU A 449 -14.64 8.13 9.16
CA GLU A 449 -14.75 9.22 10.13
C GLU A 449 -15.93 10.16 9.82
N ARG A 450 -16.08 10.54 8.54
CA ARG A 450 -17.21 11.37 8.07
C ARG A 450 -18.55 10.66 8.25
N GLN A 451 -18.65 9.39 7.85
CA GLN A 451 -19.89 8.59 7.98
C GLN A 451 -20.33 8.46 9.44
N GLN A 452 -19.38 8.34 10.38
CA GLN A 452 -19.67 8.24 11.81
C GLN A 452 -19.74 9.59 12.53
N ASN A 453 -19.41 10.69 11.84
CA ASN A 453 -19.25 12.02 12.41
C ASN A 453 -18.29 12.04 13.61
N LEU A 454 -17.13 11.37 13.44
CA LEU A 454 -16.09 11.24 14.47
C LEU A 454 -14.81 12.01 14.08
N PRO A 455 -14.06 12.53 15.07
CA PRO A 455 -12.75 13.14 14.83
C PRO A 455 -11.70 12.15 14.29
N THR A 456 -10.60 12.71 13.79
CA THR A 456 -9.41 11.97 13.33
C THR A 456 -8.97 10.90 14.33
N GLY A 457 -8.86 9.66 13.86
CA GLY A 457 -8.35 8.51 14.60
C GLY A 457 -9.37 7.80 15.50
N LEU A 458 -10.65 8.19 15.45
CA LEU A 458 -11.70 7.65 16.34
C LEU A 458 -12.77 6.83 15.62
N ALA A 459 -12.69 6.65 14.30
CA ALA A 459 -13.67 5.85 13.56
C ALA A 459 -13.75 4.41 14.08
N ASN A 460 -14.96 3.90 14.29
CA ASN A 460 -15.19 2.49 14.61
C ASN A 460 -15.19 1.65 13.32
N ILE A 461 -13.99 1.39 12.84
CA ILE A 461 -13.65 0.57 11.67
C ILE A 461 -14.12 -0.89 11.79
N GLY A 462 -14.23 -1.44 13.02
CA GLY A 462 -14.71 -2.80 13.28
C GLY A 462 -16.16 -3.06 12.87
N LEU A 463 -16.93 -2.01 12.54
CA LEU A 463 -18.25 -2.15 11.93
C LEU A 463 -18.19 -2.75 10.53
N VAL A 464 -17.18 -2.37 9.75
CA VAL A 464 -16.99 -2.83 8.37
C VAL A 464 -15.92 -3.91 8.29
N PHE A 465 -14.85 -3.82 9.10
CA PHE A 465 -13.73 -4.77 9.10
C PHE A 465 -13.59 -5.45 10.47
N PRO A 466 -14.44 -6.44 10.78
CA PRO A 466 -14.49 -7.06 12.11
C PRO A 466 -13.22 -7.81 12.52
N GLN A 467 -12.34 -8.18 11.58
CA GLN A 467 -11.12 -8.95 11.88
C GLN A 467 -9.88 -8.11 12.04
N GLY A 468 -9.93 -6.81 11.72
CA GLY A 468 -8.74 -5.98 11.85
C GLY A 468 -8.81 -4.72 11.03
N ALA A 469 -8.15 -3.71 11.57
CA ALA A 469 -8.05 -2.46 10.89
C ALA A 469 -6.78 -1.73 11.36
N PRO A 470 -5.62 -1.92 10.70
CA PRO A 470 -4.52 -0.96 10.79
C PRO A 470 -5.00 0.49 10.63
N GLN A 471 -4.16 1.46 10.93
CA GLN A 471 -4.39 2.86 10.52
C GLN A 471 -3.50 3.14 9.29
N PRO A 472 -3.71 4.24 8.55
CA PRO A 472 -2.67 4.67 7.60
C PRO A 472 -1.35 4.85 8.36
N MET A 473 -0.22 4.45 7.78
CA MET A 473 1.09 4.47 8.47
C MET A 473 1.50 5.89 8.90
N SER A 474 1.02 6.93 8.21
CA SER A 474 1.18 8.33 8.64
C SER A 474 0.50 8.67 9.97
N ASP A 475 -0.48 7.86 10.39
CA ASP A 475 -1.18 7.96 11.68
C ASP A 475 -0.52 7.17 12.80
N GLY A 476 0.50 6.35 12.49
CA GLY A 476 1.21 5.50 13.46
C GLY A 476 1.91 6.20 14.61
N ARG A 477 1.80 7.54 14.72
CA ARG A 477 2.19 8.36 15.88
C ARG A 477 1.15 8.37 17.01
N PHE A 478 -0.09 7.97 16.72
CA PHE A 478 -1.16 7.81 17.70
C PHE A 478 -1.86 6.46 17.50
N THR A 479 -2.65 6.05 18.50
CA THR A 479 -3.46 4.84 18.48
C THR A 479 -4.76 5.06 19.25
N TRP A 480 -5.75 4.21 19.04
CA TRP A 480 -7.08 4.31 19.64
C TRP A 480 -7.28 3.27 20.75
N TYR A 481 -8.03 3.63 21.80
CA TYR A 481 -8.36 2.70 22.90
C TYR A 481 -9.67 1.95 22.63
N LEU A 482 -9.60 0.61 22.56
CA LEU A 482 -10.78 -0.28 22.50
C LEU A 482 -11.61 -0.32 23.81
N ALA A 483 -11.05 0.15 24.94
CA ALA A 483 -11.58 -0.11 26.28
C ALA A 483 -12.49 1.00 26.87
N GLY A 484 -13.48 1.46 26.09
CA GLY A 484 -14.63 2.21 26.63
C GLY A 484 -14.49 3.73 26.76
N VAL A 485 -13.38 4.32 26.27
CA VAL A 485 -13.23 5.76 26.09
C VAL A 485 -12.94 6.02 24.61
N GLN A 486 -13.78 6.81 23.93
CA GLN A 486 -13.52 7.28 22.56
C GLN A 486 -12.42 8.34 22.59
N ASP A 487 -11.17 7.92 22.79
CA ASP A 487 -10.02 8.81 22.73
C ASP A 487 -8.79 8.13 22.11
N ILE A 488 -7.88 8.97 21.63
CA ILE A 488 -6.57 8.60 21.07
C ILE A 488 -5.46 8.81 22.10
N SER A 489 -4.38 8.05 21.96
CA SER A 489 -3.14 8.19 22.76
C SER A 489 -1.90 8.09 21.86
N LEU A 490 -0.76 8.56 22.35
CA LEU A 490 0.51 8.45 21.61
C LEU A 490 0.96 6.98 21.55
N SER A 491 1.30 6.51 20.36
CA SER A 491 1.77 5.12 20.15
C SER A 491 3.25 4.95 20.55
N TYR A 492 4.05 6.01 20.43
CA TYR A 492 5.51 5.99 20.52
C TYR A 492 6.17 4.91 19.65
N GLN A 493 5.56 4.59 18.51
CA GLN A 493 6.10 3.65 17.53
C GLN A 493 7.39 4.23 16.93
N LEU A 494 8.44 3.42 16.85
CA LEU A 494 9.74 3.78 16.28
C LEU A 494 9.97 3.08 14.94
N PRO A 495 10.77 3.64 14.03
CA PRO A 495 11.48 2.85 13.03
C PRO A 495 12.29 1.73 13.69
N ASN A 496 12.60 0.66 12.94
CA ASN A 496 13.43 -0.43 13.42
C ASN A 496 14.80 0.06 13.93
N CYS A 497 14.98 0.11 15.26
CA CYS A 497 16.21 0.62 15.86
C CYS A 497 17.37 -0.39 15.81
N ASN A 498 17.13 -1.62 15.35
CA ASN A 498 18.19 -2.60 15.09
C ASN A 498 18.89 -2.35 13.74
N LEU A 499 18.36 -1.47 12.89
CA LEU A 499 18.98 -1.16 11.62
C LEU A 499 20.31 -0.39 11.83
N PRO A 500 21.42 -0.86 11.25
CA PRO A 500 22.71 -0.21 11.39
C PRO A 500 22.75 1.11 10.60
N HIS A 501 23.44 2.11 11.13
CA HIS A 501 23.69 3.34 10.40
C HIS A 501 24.59 3.06 9.17
N PRO A 502 24.22 3.47 7.93
CA PRO A 502 24.96 3.12 6.72
C PRO A 502 26.45 3.50 6.70
N LEU A 503 26.82 4.57 7.39
CA LEU A 503 28.20 5.07 7.47
C LEU A 503 28.91 4.77 8.80
N ALA A 504 28.18 4.23 9.78
CA ALA A 504 28.69 3.92 11.11
C ALA A 504 28.00 2.64 11.61
N PRO A 505 28.31 1.47 11.01
CA PRO A 505 27.52 0.25 11.20
C PRO A 505 27.47 -0.26 12.64
N GLU A 506 28.35 0.22 13.52
CA GLU A 506 28.36 -0.05 14.95
C GLU A 506 27.29 0.71 15.75
N ARG A 507 26.57 1.63 15.12
CA ARG A 507 25.51 2.45 15.73
C ARG A 507 24.16 2.18 15.08
N SER A 508 23.09 2.34 15.87
CA SER A 508 21.72 2.37 15.33
C SER A 508 21.49 3.63 14.49
N ALA A 509 20.73 3.50 13.41
CA ALA A 509 20.25 4.63 12.63
C ALA A 509 19.17 5.46 13.32
N PHE A 510 18.42 4.86 14.25
CA PHE A 510 17.31 5.49 14.96
C PHE A 510 17.49 5.32 16.48
N GLY A 511 18.08 6.33 17.11
CA GLY A 511 18.31 6.34 18.55
C GLY A 511 17.00 6.37 19.34
N LEU A 512 16.97 5.65 20.47
CA LEU A 512 15.85 5.65 21.41
C LEU A 512 15.68 7.00 22.13
N ASP A 513 16.69 7.85 22.09
CA ASP A 513 16.74 9.17 22.70
C ASP A 513 16.42 10.31 21.73
N ASP A 514 16.28 10.04 20.42
CA ASP A 514 15.85 11.03 19.43
C ASP A 514 14.31 11.14 19.41
N PRO A 515 13.70 12.19 19.99
CA PRO A 515 12.24 12.34 20.02
C PRO A 515 11.63 12.55 18.64
N SER A 516 12.42 12.92 17.62
CA SER A 516 11.93 13.07 16.25
C SER A 516 11.73 11.72 15.54
N SER A 517 12.24 10.61 16.12
CA SER A 517 12.01 9.26 15.59
C SER A 517 10.55 8.83 15.69
N PHE A 518 9.80 9.31 16.69
CA PHE A 518 8.37 9.00 16.87
C PHE A 518 7.45 9.62 15.81
N THR A 519 7.98 10.54 15.00
CA THR A 519 7.24 11.19 13.91
C THR A 519 7.83 10.85 12.55
N ALA A 520 8.68 9.83 12.45
CA ALA A 520 9.35 9.48 11.21
C ALA A 520 8.38 9.10 10.07
N THR A 521 7.21 8.53 10.39
CA THR A 521 6.17 8.21 9.40
C THR A 521 5.19 9.35 9.16
N ALA A 522 5.20 10.39 9.98
CA ALA A 522 4.30 11.53 9.80
C ALA A 522 4.57 12.21 8.45
N ILE A 523 3.50 12.72 7.84
CA ILE A 523 3.60 13.55 6.65
C ILE A 523 3.50 15.00 7.06
N VAL A 524 4.56 15.76 6.76
CA VAL A 524 4.76 17.15 7.13
C VAL A 524 4.88 18.04 5.89
N GLY A 525 4.59 19.32 6.07
CA GLY A 525 4.74 20.33 5.02
C GLY A 525 4.64 21.74 5.56
N SER A 526 4.75 22.71 4.66
CA SER A 526 4.53 24.12 4.97
C SER A 526 3.05 24.39 5.31
N PRO A 527 2.76 25.41 6.13
CA PRO A 527 1.39 25.84 6.35
C PRO A 527 0.82 26.41 5.04
N GLY A 528 -0.48 26.17 4.79
CA GLY A 528 -1.16 26.76 3.63
C GLY A 528 -1.22 28.28 3.76
N ILE A 529 -0.79 28.99 2.71
CA ILE A 529 -0.72 30.46 2.68
C ILE A 529 -2.04 31.07 2.16
N ALA A 530 -2.61 30.48 1.11
CA ALA A 530 -3.91 30.86 0.56
C ALA A 530 -4.54 29.68 -0.18
N SER A 531 -5.87 29.53 -0.07
CA SER A 531 -6.60 28.48 -0.76
C SER A 531 -6.49 28.55 -2.28
N SER A 532 -6.77 27.42 -2.93
CA SER A 532 -7.09 27.33 -4.34
C SER A 532 -8.43 28.02 -4.65
N LEU A 533 -8.72 28.17 -5.94
CA LEU A 533 -10.03 28.68 -6.37
C LEU A 533 -11.13 27.64 -6.16
N LYS A 534 -10.86 26.40 -6.56
CA LYS A 534 -11.76 25.26 -6.42
C LYS A 534 -10.94 23.95 -6.44
N PRO A 535 -11.37 22.92 -5.69
CA PRO A 535 -10.76 21.60 -5.81
C PRO A 535 -11.07 21.02 -7.20
N ILE A 536 -10.20 20.13 -7.69
CA ILE A 536 -10.49 19.30 -8.86
C ILE A 536 -11.37 18.13 -8.38
N PRO A 537 -12.55 17.90 -8.96
CA PRO A 537 -13.45 16.84 -8.47
C PRO A 537 -12.84 15.44 -8.55
N ALA A 538 -12.09 15.16 -9.62
CA ALA A 538 -11.40 13.89 -9.86
C ALA A 538 -10.01 14.17 -10.45
N PRO A 539 -9.01 14.52 -9.61
CA PRO A 539 -7.67 14.79 -10.10
C PRO A 539 -7.08 13.54 -10.75
N ARG A 540 -6.25 13.73 -11.79
CA ARG A 540 -5.42 12.63 -12.31
C ARG A 540 -4.52 12.16 -11.17
N ARG A 541 -4.65 10.90 -10.77
CA ARG A 541 -3.94 10.39 -9.59
C ARG A 541 -2.50 10.01 -9.91
N THR A 542 -1.60 10.47 -9.04
CA THR A 542 -0.22 9.97 -8.96
C THR A 542 -0.13 9.02 -7.78
N LEU A 543 0.45 7.84 -8.01
CA LEU A 543 0.70 6.85 -6.97
C LEU A 543 1.57 7.44 -5.87
N SER A 544 1.18 7.21 -4.63
CA SER A 544 1.96 7.66 -3.48
C SER A 544 3.12 6.71 -3.20
N TRP A 545 4.22 7.28 -2.71
CA TRP A 545 5.27 6.55 -2.01
C TRP A 545 5.50 7.09 -0.60
N LEU A 546 4.56 7.90 -0.06
CA LEU A 546 4.61 8.34 1.34
C LEU A 546 3.66 7.48 2.21
N PRO A 547 3.80 7.52 3.55
CA PRO A 547 3.12 6.61 4.48
C PRO A 547 1.59 6.74 4.57
N ASP A 548 0.97 7.73 3.92
CA ASP A 548 -0.49 7.82 3.79
C ASP A 548 -1.09 6.75 2.88
N ALA A 549 -0.29 6.14 2.00
CA ALA A 549 -0.71 5.04 1.12
C ALA A 549 -0.12 3.69 1.54
N ALA A 550 0.20 3.53 2.82
CA ALA A 550 0.70 2.28 3.36
C ALA A 550 0.01 1.99 4.68
N ALA A 551 -0.17 0.70 4.97
CA ALA A 551 -0.78 0.25 6.20
C ALA A 551 0.22 0.40 7.35
N ASP A 552 -0.21 0.95 8.48
CA ASP A 552 0.53 0.73 9.72
C ASP A 552 0.45 -0.75 10.14
N TYR A 553 1.15 -1.11 11.22
CA TYR A 553 1.12 -2.47 11.73
C TYR A 553 -0.29 -2.88 12.19
N TYR A 554 -0.66 -4.13 11.92
CA TYR A 554 -1.75 -4.86 12.56
C TYR A 554 -1.25 -6.28 12.86
N ALA A 555 -2.08 -7.12 13.47
CA ALA A 555 -1.72 -8.47 13.86
C ALA A 555 -2.32 -9.55 12.94
N PRO A 556 -1.66 -10.01 11.84
CA PRO A 556 -0.42 -9.55 11.18
C PRO A 556 -0.59 -8.25 10.35
N GLY A 557 0.52 -7.66 9.90
CA GLY A 557 0.54 -6.43 9.10
C GLY A 557 0.68 -6.70 7.61
N TRP A 558 0.29 -5.74 6.75
CA TRP A 558 0.41 -5.86 5.28
C TRP A 558 1.72 -5.26 4.75
N ASP A 559 2.01 -4.03 5.18
CA ASP A 559 3.19 -3.27 4.76
C ASP A 559 4.35 -3.40 5.75
N VAL A 560 4.01 -3.37 7.04
CA VAL A 560 4.97 -3.44 8.14
C VAL A 560 4.38 -4.21 9.30
N SER A 561 5.24 -4.85 10.07
CA SER A 561 4.90 -5.53 11.32
C SER A 561 5.44 -4.74 12.52
N GLN A 562 5.17 -5.23 13.72
CA GLN A 562 5.70 -4.69 14.96
C GLN A 562 6.57 -5.70 15.70
N HIS A 563 7.65 -5.22 16.30
CA HIS A 563 8.44 -5.94 17.29
C HIS A 563 8.72 -5.01 18.48
N GLN A 564 8.56 -5.52 19.70
CA GLN A 564 8.90 -4.82 20.92
C GLN A 564 10.35 -5.14 21.30
N HIS A 565 11.17 -4.11 21.42
CA HIS A 565 12.56 -4.20 21.85
C HIS A 565 12.82 -3.19 22.97
N ASP A 566 13.45 -3.61 24.06
CA ASP A 566 13.67 -2.79 25.27
C ASP A 566 12.40 -2.07 25.77
N GLY A 567 11.26 -2.77 25.70
CA GLY A 567 9.95 -2.26 26.11
C GLY A 567 9.33 -1.22 25.16
N ARG A 568 9.95 -0.96 24.00
CA ARG A 568 9.44 -0.02 22.99
C ARG A 568 9.04 -0.71 21.71
N ASN A 569 8.00 -0.19 21.07
CA ASN A 569 7.46 -0.75 19.85
C ASN A 569 8.19 -0.19 18.63
N MET A 570 8.61 -1.09 17.74
CA MET A 570 9.27 -0.74 16.49
C MET A 570 8.51 -1.31 15.30
N MET A 571 8.44 -0.54 14.22
CA MET A 571 8.03 -0.99 12.90
C MET A 571 9.14 -1.82 12.26
N VAL A 572 8.84 -3.06 11.85
CA VAL A 572 9.82 -4.02 11.33
C VAL A 572 9.25 -4.80 10.14
N SER A 573 10.07 -5.12 9.14
CA SER A 573 9.64 -5.94 8.00
C SER A 573 9.68 -7.44 8.30
N TYR A 574 10.58 -7.87 9.20
CA TYR A 574 10.84 -9.29 9.44
C TYR A 574 9.74 -10.02 10.21
N GLY A 575 8.80 -9.29 10.84
CA GLY A 575 7.66 -9.90 11.52
C GLY A 575 6.53 -10.33 10.56
N LEU A 576 6.55 -9.83 9.32
CA LEU A 576 5.66 -10.27 8.25
C LEU A 576 5.95 -11.72 7.86
N GLY A 577 4.97 -12.42 7.32
CA GLY A 577 5.11 -13.81 6.89
C GLY A 577 6.28 -14.03 5.92
N SER A 578 6.80 -15.27 5.94
CA SER A 578 7.92 -15.69 5.10
C SER A 578 7.50 -16.90 4.24
N PRO A 579 7.37 -16.70 2.91
CA PRO A 579 7.46 -15.42 2.20
C PRO A 579 6.20 -14.57 2.40
N PHE A 580 6.25 -13.26 2.09
CA PHE A 580 5.09 -12.37 2.29
C PHE A 580 3.77 -12.85 1.63
N PRO A 581 3.75 -13.61 0.51
CA PRO A 581 2.48 -14.14 -0.02
C PRO A 581 1.78 -15.14 0.90
N GLU A 582 2.51 -15.83 1.78
CA GLU A 582 1.87 -16.67 2.79
C GLU A 582 1.01 -15.83 3.74
N ASP A 583 1.51 -14.66 4.13
CA ASP A 583 0.80 -13.69 4.95
C ASP A 583 -0.38 -13.08 4.18
N ALA A 584 -0.11 -12.59 2.96
CA ALA A 584 -1.12 -11.94 2.11
C ALA A 584 -2.33 -12.84 1.85
N LYS A 585 -2.13 -14.16 1.70
CA LYS A 585 -3.22 -15.14 1.60
C LYS A 585 -4.10 -15.09 2.84
N LEU A 586 -3.52 -15.22 4.04
CA LEU A 586 -4.26 -15.30 5.29
C LEU A 586 -5.01 -13.99 5.56
N CYS A 587 -4.35 -12.85 5.32
CA CYS A 587 -4.92 -11.53 5.41
C CYS A 587 -6.14 -11.35 4.48
N ALA A 588 -5.98 -11.70 3.20
CA ALA A 588 -7.04 -11.58 2.22
C ALA A 588 -8.22 -12.51 2.53
N ALA A 589 -7.93 -13.73 2.99
CA ALA A 589 -8.93 -14.73 3.30
C ALA A 589 -9.77 -14.39 4.55
N LEU A 590 -9.24 -13.57 5.46
CA LEU A 590 -9.93 -13.21 6.69
C LEU A 590 -10.99 -12.14 6.52
N ASN A 591 -10.97 -11.35 5.43
CA ASN A 591 -11.93 -10.30 4.99
C ASN A 591 -11.26 -8.97 4.59
N SER A 592 -10.02 -9.02 4.07
CA SER A 592 -9.15 -7.85 3.94
C SER A 592 -8.81 -7.19 5.29
N PHE A 593 -7.91 -6.23 5.27
CA PHE A 593 -7.59 -5.37 6.40
C PHE A 593 -7.70 -3.91 5.98
N TRP A 594 -8.26 -3.11 6.88
CA TRP A 594 -8.50 -1.69 6.66
C TRP A 594 -7.46 -0.82 7.35
N PRO A 595 -6.94 0.25 6.78
CA PRO A 595 -7.11 0.71 5.42
C PRO A 595 -6.00 0.16 4.54
N ALA A 596 -5.38 -0.99 4.88
CA ALA A 596 -4.32 -1.62 4.08
C ALA A 596 -4.70 -1.89 2.62
N VAL A 597 -5.97 -1.72 2.28
CA VAL A 597 -6.58 -1.98 0.97
C VAL A 597 -6.15 -3.35 0.45
N ALA A 598 -6.07 -4.33 1.34
CA ALA A 598 -5.76 -5.69 0.92
C ALA A 598 -6.92 -6.25 0.08
N PRO A 599 -6.67 -7.10 -0.92
CA PRO A 599 -7.75 -7.83 -1.58
C PRO A 599 -8.56 -8.66 -0.56
N ASP A 600 -9.88 -8.71 -0.74
CA ASP A 600 -10.75 -9.55 0.09
C ASP A 600 -11.13 -10.82 -0.68
N SER A 601 -10.49 -11.93 -0.32
CA SER A 601 -10.76 -13.26 -0.86
C SER A 601 -11.57 -14.12 0.11
N SER A 602 -12.20 -13.53 1.14
CA SER A 602 -13.02 -14.27 2.11
C SER A 602 -14.06 -15.17 1.45
N ARG A 603 -14.69 -14.67 0.37
CA ARG A 603 -15.69 -15.44 -0.37
C ARG A 603 -15.11 -16.57 -1.20
N THR A 604 -13.81 -16.59 -1.49
CA THR A 604 -13.14 -17.71 -2.19
C THR A 604 -13.14 -19.00 -1.38
N TYR A 605 -13.18 -18.90 -0.05
CA TYR A 605 -13.02 -20.03 0.87
C TYR A 605 -14.31 -20.50 1.55
N GLY A 606 -15.40 -19.75 1.39
CA GLY A 606 -16.73 -20.09 1.91
C GLY A 606 -16.84 -20.11 3.43
N PHE A 607 -17.65 -21.03 3.96
CA PHE A 607 -17.94 -21.07 5.40
C PHE A 607 -16.81 -21.70 6.21
N GLY A 608 -15.98 -20.81 6.74
CA GLY A 608 -15.21 -21.00 7.98
C GLY A 608 -13.85 -21.65 7.78
N PRO A 609 -12.76 -20.99 8.18
CA PRO A 609 -11.55 -21.69 8.55
C PRO A 609 -11.74 -22.46 9.87
N PRO A 610 -11.08 -23.61 10.06
CA PRO A 610 -11.11 -24.31 11.33
C PRO A 610 -10.39 -23.47 12.41
N MET A 611 -11.08 -23.13 13.49
CA MET A 611 -10.46 -22.74 14.76
C MET A 611 -10.76 -23.81 15.81
N PRO A 612 -9.75 -24.51 16.36
CA PRO A 612 -9.95 -25.47 17.43
C PRO A 612 -10.57 -24.78 18.67
N GLY A 613 -11.71 -25.28 19.15
CA GLY A 613 -12.32 -24.84 20.41
C GLY A 613 -13.21 -23.58 20.35
N LEU A 614 -13.42 -22.97 19.18
CA LEU A 614 -14.33 -21.83 19.01
C LEU A 614 -15.56 -22.21 18.20
N THR A 615 -16.69 -21.56 18.49
CA THR A 615 -17.88 -21.62 17.63
C THR A 615 -17.49 -21.18 16.21
N PRO A 616 -17.96 -21.89 15.16
CA PRO A 616 -17.69 -21.50 13.77
C PRO A 616 -18.09 -20.04 13.57
N ARG A 617 -17.11 -19.15 13.38
CA ARG A 617 -17.38 -17.80 12.88
C ARG A 617 -17.37 -17.87 11.36
N HIS A 618 -18.41 -17.32 10.74
CA HIS A 618 -18.47 -17.24 9.29
C HIS A 618 -17.42 -16.24 8.79
N LEU A 619 -16.72 -16.59 7.70
CA LEU A 619 -15.92 -15.59 6.97
C LEU A 619 -16.87 -14.48 6.51
N PHE A 620 -16.44 -13.25 6.73
CA PHE A 620 -17.20 -12.05 6.43
C PHE A 620 -16.58 -11.42 5.17
N THR A 621 -17.35 -10.94 4.21
CA THR A 621 -16.78 -10.15 3.10
C THR A 621 -16.91 -8.67 3.45
N SER A 622 -15.81 -7.95 3.58
CA SER A 622 -15.81 -6.50 3.80
C SER A 622 -15.79 -5.76 2.46
N VAL A 623 -14.95 -6.22 1.53
CA VAL A 623 -14.76 -5.61 0.22
C VAL A 623 -15.25 -6.61 -0.85
N PRO A 624 -16.33 -6.32 -1.58
CA PRO A 624 -16.79 -7.26 -2.60
C PRO A 624 -15.90 -7.13 -3.85
N LEU A 625 -14.98 -8.09 -4.01
CA LEU A 625 -14.27 -8.29 -5.28
C LEU A 625 -15.18 -8.99 -6.29
N THR A 626 -15.15 -8.55 -7.54
CA THR A 626 -15.98 -9.13 -8.62
C THR A 626 -15.57 -10.57 -8.93
N ASP A 627 -16.44 -11.32 -9.60
CA ASP A 627 -16.11 -12.68 -10.05
C ASP A 627 -14.91 -12.67 -11.02
N GLY A 628 -14.75 -11.60 -11.81
CA GLY A 628 -13.56 -11.40 -12.65
C GLY A 628 -12.28 -11.14 -11.84
N GLU A 629 -12.36 -10.33 -10.79
CA GLU A 629 -11.22 -10.00 -9.91
C GLU A 629 -10.74 -11.21 -9.09
N LEU A 630 -11.66 -12.09 -8.67
CA LEU A 630 -11.34 -13.37 -8.02
C LEU A 630 -11.08 -14.53 -9.00
N GLY A 631 -11.40 -14.34 -10.27
CA GLY A 631 -11.21 -15.33 -11.32
C GLY A 631 -12.44 -16.22 -11.60
N TYR A 632 -12.73 -16.38 -12.89
CA TYR A 632 -13.76 -17.27 -13.40
C TYR A 632 -13.24 -18.69 -13.62
N HIS A 633 -13.68 -19.63 -12.78
CA HIS A 633 -13.35 -21.05 -12.92
C HIS A 633 -13.84 -21.63 -14.28
N PRO A 634 -13.17 -22.63 -14.89
CA PRO A 634 -13.62 -23.24 -16.15
C PRO A 634 -15.04 -23.79 -16.13
N HIS A 635 -15.53 -24.21 -14.96
CA HIS A 635 -16.90 -24.68 -14.74
C HIS A 635 -17.86 -23.61 -14.22
N HIS A 636 -17.45 -22.35 -14.19
CA HIS A 636 -18.33 -21.25 -13.81
C HIS A 636 -19.50 -21.14 -14.81
N PRO A 637 -20.77 -20.94 -14.37
CA PRO A 637 -21.92 -20.94 -15.27
C PRO A 637 -21.80 -19.96 -16.44
N ARG A 638 -21.25 -18.76 -16.20
CA ARG A 638 -21.01 -17.76 -17.26
C ARG A 638 -19.91 -18.17 -18.25
N VAL A 639 -18.92 -18.96 -17.81
CA VAL A 639 -17.92 -19.54 -18.72
C VAL A 639 -18.56 -20.62 -19.58
N LEU A 640 -19.34 -21.52 -18.98
CA LEU A 640 -20.06 -22.57 -19.69
C LEU A 640 -21.07 -21.98 -20.70
N ALA A 641 -21.70 -20.86 -20.36
CA ALA A 641 -22.57 -20.09 -21.26
C ALA A 641 -21.80 -19.24 -22.30
N SER A 642 -20.46 -19.26 -22.29
CA SER A 642 -19.61 -18.46 -23.18
C SER A 642 -19.83 -16.94 -23.06
N GLU A 643 -20.30 -16.46 -21.91
CA GLU A 643 -20.45 -15.02 -21.63
C GLU A 643 -19.13 -14.37 -21.18
N VAL A 644 -18.26 -15.15 -20.54
CA VAL A 644 -16.94 -14.73 -20.06
C VAL A 644 -15.91 -15.82 -20.34
N LYS A 645 -14.62 -15.45 -20.35
CA LYS A 645 -13.52 -16.43 -20.44
C LYS A 645 -13.16 -16.93 -19.04
N SER A 646 -12.67 -18.17 -18.97
CA SER A 646 -12.04 -18.64 -17.75
C SER A 646 -10.67 -17.99 -17.59
N GLU A 647 -10.44 -17.43 -16.42
CA GLU A 647 -9.21 -16.74 -16.06
C GLU A 647 -9.06 -16.74 -14.54
N ALA A 648 -7.83 -16.95 -14.05
CA ALA A 648 -7.54 -16.91 -12.63
C ALA A 648 -7.57 -15.46 -12.10
N GLY A 649 -7.87 -15.29 -10.82
CA GLY A 649 -7.92 -13.98 -10.16
C GLY A 649 -6.55 -13.41 -9.88
N TRP A 650 -6.53 -12.37 -9.04
CA TRP A 650 -5.32 -11.67 -8.60
C TRP A 650 -4.32 -12.59 -7.87
N ASP A 651 -4.82 -13.58 -7.15
CA ASP A 651 -4.09 -14.57 -6.37
C ASP A 651 -3.66 -15.81 -7.16
N GLY A 652 -4.03 -15.88 -8.44
CA GLY A 652 -3.80 -17.06 -9.28
C GLY A 652 -4.74 -18.23 -8.99
N ASP A 653 -5.78 -18.05 -8.17
CA ASP A 653 -6.85 -19.04 -7.94
C ASP A 653 -8.16 -18.58 -8.63
N TYR A 654 -9.28 -19.26 -8.35
CA TYR A 654 -10.60 -18.94 -8.86
C TYR A 654 -11.59 -18.71 -7.72
N GLY A 655 -12.46 -17.72 -7.91
CA GLY A 655 -13.57 -17.43 -7.02
C GLY A 655 -14.60 -18.56 -6.92
N PRO A 656 -15.57 -18.42 -6.00
CA PRO A 656 -16.64 -19.40 -5.86
C PRO A 656 -17.54 -19.40 -7.09
N TYR A 657 -18.20 -20.53 -7.36
CA TYR A 657 -19.17 -20.63 -8.46
C TYR A 657 -20.30 -21.59 -8.13
N LEU A 658 -21.46 -21.36 -8.74
CA LEU A 658 -22.60 -22.28 -8.65
C LEU A 658 -22.42 -23.41 -9.67
N SER A 659 -22.68 -24.65 -9.27
CA SER A 659 -22.66 -25.81 -10.16
C SER A 659 -23.92 -26.65 -10.01
N LEU A 660 -24.18 -27.48 -11.02
CA LEU A 660 -25.27 -28.45 -11.04
C LEU A 660 -24.66 -29.82 -11.33
N ASP A 661 -24.78 -30.74 -10.39
CA ASP A 661 -24.31 -32.12 -10.53
C ASP A 661 -25.44 -33.07 -10.15
N ASN A 662 -25.79 -33.99 -11.05
CA ASN A 662 -26.88 -34.97 -10.88
C ASN A 662 -28.19 -34.37 -10.35
N GLY A 663 -28.59 -33.20 -10.84
CA GLY A 663 -29.81 -32.50 -10.43
C GLY A 663 -29.73 -31.76 -9.10
N THR A 664 -28.61 -31.85 -8.38
CA THR A 664 -28.36 -31.12 -7.13
C THR A 664 -27.48 -29.90 -7.41
N ARG A 665 -27.87 -28.74 -6.87
CA ARG A 665 -27.10 -27.51 -6.99
C ARG A 665 -26.06 -27.42 -5.87
N TYR A 666 -24.87 -26.94 -6.19
CA TYR A 666 -23.79 -26.75 -5.24
C TYR A 666 -23.19 -25.35 -5.39
N VAL A 667 -22.58 -24.87 -4.31
CA VAL A 667 -21.55 -23.83 -4.37
C VAL A 667 -20.19 -24.54 -4.32
N CYS A 668 -19.33 -24.28 -5.30
CA CYS A 668 -17.96 -24.78 -5.35
C CYS A 668 -16.98 -23.65 -5.00
N ALA A 669 -15.99 -23.93 -4.14
CA ALA A 669 -15.02 -22.94 -3.65
C ALA A 669 -13.64 -23.56 -3.41
N SER A 670 -12.62 -22.74 -3.28
CA SER A 670 -11.26 -23.20 -2.99
C SER A 670 -11.19 -23.82 -1.60
N ASN A 671 -10.39 -24.88 -1.46
CA ASN A 671 -10.11 -25.46 -0.16
C ASN A 671 -9.10 -24.57 0.59
N PRO A 672 -9.48 -23.91 1.71
CA PRO A 672 -8.57 -23.01 2.43
C PRO A 672 -7.28 -23.68 2.93
N LEU A 673 -7.33 -25.00 3.16
CA LEU A 673 -6.17 -25.80 3.56
C LEU A 673 -5.20 -26.07 2.39
N ARG A 674 -5.65 -25.93 1.14
CA ARG A 674 -4.86 -26.26 -0.07
C ARG A 674 -4.53 -25.06 -0.95
N ALA A 675 -5.23 -23.93 -0.76
CA ALA A 675 -4.89 -22.69 -1.44
C ALA A 675 -3.46 -22.26 -1.08
N ASP A 676 -2.67 -21.86 -2.07
CA ASP A 676 -1.25 -21.60 -1.87
C ASP A 676 -0.75 -20.43 -2.73
N LEU A 677 -0.78 -19.23 -2.15
CA LEU A 677 -0.33 -18.03 -2.83
C LEU A 677 1.19 -18.03 -3.05
N THR A 678 1.95 -18.73 -2.21
CA THR A 678 3.39 -18.94 -2.39
C THR A 678 3.64 -19.74 -3.66
N LYS A 679 2.88 -20.81 -3.89
CA LYS A 679 2.93 -21.56 -5.16
C LYS A 679 2.52 -20.70 -6.35
N SER A 680 1.41 -19.96 -6.26
CA SER A 680 0.98 -19.03 -7.34
C SER A 680 2.07 -18.02 -7.68
N ALA A 681 2.79 -17.50 -6.67
CA ALA A 681 3.92 -16.60 -6.84
C ALA A 681 5.11 -17.26 -7.56
N LEU A 682 5.49 -18.49 -7.16
CA LEU A 682 6.57 -19.25 -7.79
C LEU A 682 6.29 -19.56 -9.25
N ASP A 683 5.03 -19.85 -9.57
CA ASP A 683 4.55 -20.16 -10.92
C ASP A 683 4.33 -18.89 -11.79
N GLY A 684 4.49 -17.69 -11.22
CA GLY A 684 4.30 -16.43 -11.93
C GLY A 684 2.83 -16.11 -12.26
N ASN A 685 1.90 -16.61 -11.44
CA ASN A 685 0.46 -16.49 -11.68
C ASN A 685 -0.20 -15.28 -11.01
N LEU A 686 0.50 -14.57 -10.12
CA LEU A 686 -0.02 -13.36 -9.49
C LEU A 686 -0.19 -12.23 -10.50
N GLN A 687 -1.24 -11.43 -10.34
CA GLN A 687 -1.58 -10.34 -11.24
C GLN A 687 -2.54 -9.34 -10.57
N PHE A 688 -2.87 -8.24 -11.25
CA PHE A 688 -3.87 -7.30 -10.77
C PHE A 688 -5.31 -7.76 -10.99
N ALA A 689 -5.61 -8.52 -12.05
CA ALA A 689 -6.98 -8.93 -12.40
C ALA A 689 -8.01 -7.76 -12.39
N GLY A 690 -7.57 -6.55 -12.76
CA GLY A 690 -8.39 -5.33 -12.78
C GLY A 690 -8.39 -4.51 -11.48
N LEU A 691 -7.81 -5.03 -10.39
CA LEU A 691 -7.72 -4.31 -9.11
C LEU A 691 -6.94 -2.99 -9.23
N ASP A 692 -5.97 -2.91 -10.15
CA ASP A 692 -5.20 -1.70 -10.47
C ASP A 692 -6.03 -0.55 -11.04
N THR A 693 -7.26 -0.81 -11.47
CA THR A 693 -8.17 0.19 -12.04
C THR A 693 -9.23 0.69 -11.07
N ILE A 694 -9.33 0.07 -9.88
CA ILE A 694 -10.34 0.43 -8.88
C ILE A 694 -9.93 1.72 -8.19
N THR A 695 -10.72 2.78 -8.38
CA THR A 695 -10.53 4.06 -7.70
C THR A 695 -11.01 4.00 -6.24
N THR A 696 -10.56 4.93 -5.38
CA THR A 696 -11.12 5.08 -4.01
C THR A 696 -12.66 5.15 -4.04
N ASP A 697 -13.24 5.90 -4.98
CA ASP A 697 -14.70 6.07 -5.06
C ASP A 697 -15.39 4.73 -5.35
N ALA A 698 -14.91 3.99 -6.34
CA ALA A 698 -15.45 2.67 -6.69
C ALA A 698 -15.27 1.69 -5.51
N TYR A 699 -14.11 1.71 -4.86
CA TYR A 699 -13.81 0.89 -3.69
C TYR A 699 -14.81 1.14 -2.55
N ILE A 700 -15.01 2.41 -2.17
CA ILE A 700 -15.94 2.81 -1.11
C ILE A 700 -17.39 2.51 -1.50
N SER A 701 -17.80 2.83 -2.73
CA SER A 701 -19.19 2.60 -3.17
C SER A 701 -19.56 1.12 -3.16
N ARG A 702 -18.63 0.22 -3.50
CA ARG A 702 -18.81 -1.22 -3.40
C ARG A 702 -19.02 -1.68 -1.95
N ILE A 703 -18.20 -1.19 -1.02
CA ILE A 703 -18.33 -1.48 0.43
C ILE A 703 -19.66 -0.96 0.97
N HIS A 704 -20.01 0.29 0.65
CA HIS A 704 -21.23 0.94 1.12
C HIS A 704 -22.48 0.22 0.60
N ALA A 705 -22.50 -0.16 -0.68
CA ALA A 705 -23.60 -0.94 -1.25
C ALA A 705 -23.75 -2.32 -0.60
N LEU A 706 -22.64 -3.03 -0.34
CA LEU A 706 -22.69 -4.32 0.35
C LEU A 706 -23.23 -4.19 1.78
N SER A 707 -22.77 -3.18 2.53
CA SER A 707 -23.27 -2.89 3.88
C SER A 707 -24.76 -2.55 3.87
N TRP A 708 -25.19 -1.68 2.95
CA TRP A 708 -26.61 -1.32 2.78
C TRP A 708 -27.48 -2.54 2.44
N CYS A 709 -27.03 -3.41 1.53
CA CYS A 709 -27.74 -4.64 1.18
C CYS A 709 -27.95 -5.51 2.42
N ARG A 710 -26.90 -5.70 3.24
CA ARG A 710 -26.98 -6.52 4.45
C ARG A 710 -28.03 -6.00 5.42
N GLU A 711 -28.03 -4.70 5.68
CA GLU A 711 -28.96 -4.06 6.62
C GLU A 711 -30.41 -4.14 6.15
N ASN A 712 -30.68 -3.77 4.89
CA ASN A 712 -32.06 -3.64 4.40
C ASN A 712 -32.71 -5.00 4.08
N ILE A 713 -31.91 -5.97 3.64
CA ILE A 713 -32.41 -7.31 3.32
C ILE A 713 -32.63 -8.15 4.57
N ASP A 714 -31.83 -7.92 5.62
CA ASP A 714 -32.05 -8.48 6.95
C ASP A 714 -33.48 -8.19 7.43
N ASP A 715 -33.92 -6.94 7.30
CA ASP A 715 -35.27 -6.50 7.69
C ASP A 715 -36.37 -7.01 6.76
N TRP A 716 -36.13 -7.10 5.44
CA TRP A 716 -37.09 -7.72 4.53
C TRP A 716 -37.26 -9.22 4.82
N CYS A 717 -36.18 -9.97 5.02
CA CYS A 717 -36.25 -11.39 5.36
C CYS A 717 -36.96 -11.62 6.69
N ARG A 718 -36.69 -10.77 7.70
CA ARG A 718 -37.39 -10.83 8.98
C ARG A 718 -38.89 -10.71 8.80
N ARG A 719 -39.33 -9.72 8.02
CA ARG A 719 -40.76 -9.46 7.76
C ARG A 719 -41.42 -10.58 6.96
N LYS A 720 -40.75 -11.12 5.95
CA LYS A 720 -41.35 -12.07 5.01
C LYS A 720 -41.27 -13.53 5.47
N PHE A 721 -40.18 -13.92 6.12
CA PHE A 721 -39.90 -15.31 6.48
C PHE A 721 -39.79 -15.55 7.99
N GLY A 722 -39.88 -14.50 8.82
CA GLY A 722 -39.68 -14.62 10.27
C GLY A 722 -38.24 -14.89 10.68
N THR A 723 -37.28 -14.81 9.76
CA THR A 723 -35.85 -15.07 9.97
C THR A 723 -35.03 -13.91 9.44
N VAL A 724 -34.00 -13.48 10.17
CA VAL A 724 -33.02 -12.49 9.67
C VAL A 724 -31.93 -13.19 8.86
N PHE A 725 -31.29 -12.48 7.94
CA PHE A 725 -30.05 -12.89 7.29
C PHE A 725 -28.90 -12.99 8.28
N ASN A 726 -28.96 -12.27 9.42
CA ASN A 726 -27.87 -11.98 10.36
C ASN A 726 -26.55 -12.49 9.83
N HIS A 727 -25.96 -11.75 8.92
CA HIS A 727 -24.77 -12.16 8.19
C HIS A 727 -23.59 -12.54 9.13
N ARG A 728 -23.63 -12.09 10.40
CA ARG A 728 -22.67 -12.45 11.46
C ARG A 728 -23.01 -13.75 12.20
N LYS A 729 -24.22 -14.30 12.06
CA LYS A 729 -24.73 -15.48 12.81
C LYS A 729 -25.41 -16.59 11.98
N ILE A 730 -25.97 -16.31 10.79
CA ILE A 730 -26.89 -17.22 10.07
C ILE A 730 -26.31 -17.74 8.75
N GLY A 731 -25.10 -17.32 8.38
CA GLY A 731 -24.36 -17.99 7.31
C GLY A 731 -24.95 -17.78 5.91
N TRP A 732 -25.12 -16.53 5.50
CA TRP A 732 -25.31 -16.17 4.09
C TRP A 732 -23.96 -15.74 3.49
N TRP A 733 -23.48 -16.50 2.53
CA TRP A 733 -22.19 -16.31 1.88
C TRP A 733 -22.40 -15.62 0.54
N LEU A 734 -21.66 -14.53 0.29
CA LEU A 734 -21.62 -13.88 -1.01
C LEU A 734 -20.87 -14.79 -2.00
N VAL A 735 -21.59 -15.42 -2.93
CA VAL A 735 -21.03 -16.41 -3.88
C VAL A 735 -20.84 -15.87 -5.29
N SER A 736 -21.44 -14.72 -5.62
CA SER A 736 -21.15 -14.00 -6.87
C SER A 736 -21.34 -12.50 -6.66
N PHE A 737 -20.44 -11.70 -7.25
CA PHE A 737 -20.56 -10.25 -7.31
C PHE A 737 -20.15 -9.75 -8.70
N GLU A 738 -21.01 -8.94 -9.31
CA GLU A 738 -20.78 -8.33 -10.61
C GLU A 738 -21.04 -6.82 -10.57
N VAL A 739 -20.18 -6.07 -11.25
CA VAL A 739 -20.44 -4.67 -11.60
C VAL A 739 -21.11 -4.66 -12.96
N VAL A 740 -22.26 -4.01 -13.04
CA VAL A 740 -22.99 -3.78 -14.29
C VAL A 740 -22.66 -2.37 -14.74
N PRO A 741 -21.87 -2.18 -15.82
CA PRO A 741 -21.55 -0.83 -16.29
C PRO A 741 -22.81 -0.07 -16.69
N LYS A 742 -23.75 -0.79 -17.31
CA LYS A 742 -25.03 -0.27 -17.75
C LYS A 742 -26.06 -1.37 -17.95
N TRP A 743 -27.20 -1.31 -17.25
CA TRP A 743 -28.23 -2.33 -17.24
C TRP A 743 -28.93 -2.53 -18.58
N GLU A 744 -29.08 -1.48 -19.38
CA GLU A 744 -29.70 -1.55 -20.71
C GLU A 744 -28.89 -2.42 -21.68
N ASP A 745 -27.57 -2.46 -21.47
CA ASP A 745 -26.62 -3.15 -22.32
C ASP A 745 -26.20 -4.51 -21.72
N TRP A 746 -26.74 -4.87 -20.55
CA TRP A 746 -26.39 -6.10 -19.83
C TRP A 746 -27.10 -7.34 -20.42
N GLN A 747 -26.31 -8.24 -21.01
CA GLN A 747 -26.82 -9.39 -21.79
C GLN A 747 -26.53 -10.76 -21.16
N SER A 748 -26.32 -10.84 -19.84
CA SER A 748 -26.12 -12.15 -19.20
C SER A 748 -27.41 -12.97 -19.18
N THR A 749 -27.35 -14.19 -19.70
CA THR A 749 -28.39 -15.22 -19.58
C THR A 749 -28.35 -15.92 -18.22
N ILE A 750 -27.19 -15.97 -17.58
CA ILE A 750 -27.00 -16.54 -16.24
C ILE A 750 -27.45 -15.56 -15.13
N LEU A 751 -27.15 -14.27 -15.29
CA LEU A 751 -27.51 -13.19 -14.37
C LEU A 751 -28.31 -12.10 -15.10
N PRO A 752 -29.52 -12.39 -15.61
CA PRO A 752 -30.29 -11.44 -16.42
C PRO A 752 -30.74 -10.21 -15.63
N ARG A 753 -31.15 -9.15 -16.34
CA ARG A 753 -31.58 -7.86 -15.75
C ARG A 753 -32.78 -7.95 -14.80
N LEU A 754 -33.74 -8.83 -15.05
CA LEU A 754 -34.99 -9.04 -14.29
C LEU A 754 -36.05 -7.93 -14.36
N SER A 755 -35.66 -6.65 -14.36
CA SER A 755 -36.64 -5.55 -14.46
C SER A 755 -36.16 -4.42 -15.37
N ASN A 756 -37.09 -3.83 -16.13
CA ASN A 756 -36.83 -2.63 -16.91
C ASN A 756 -36.61 -1.38 -16.03
N ASP A 757 -36.95 -1.44 -14.74
CA ASP A 757 -36.69 -0.36 -13.79
C ASP A 757 -35.19 -0.19 -13.46
N LEU A 758 -34.41 -1.27 -13.60
CA LEU A 758 -32.97 -1.21 -13.38
C LEU A 758 -32.31 -0.50 -14.55
N THR A 759 -31.81 0.71 -14.38
CA THR A 759 -31.27 1.55 -15.47
C THR A 759 -29.89 2.08 -15.14
N GLY A 760 -29.06 2.36 -16.15
CA GLY A 760 -27.70 2.86 -15.92
C GLY A 760 -26.80 1.89 -15.16
N PRO A 761 -25.74 2.37 -14.47
CA PRO A 761 -24.82 1.54 -13.71
C PRO A 761 -25.49 0.80 -12.55
N GLY A 762 -24.96 -0.37 -12.19
CA GLY A 762 -25.56 -1.21 -11.16
C GLY A 762 -24.65 -2.28 -10.60
N TYR A 763 -25.18 -3.01 -9.63
CA TYR A 763 -24.51 -4.12 -8.96
C TYR A 763 -25.40 -5.36 -8.94
N ILE A 764 -24.78 -6.54 -9.02
CA ILE A 764 -25.44 -7.84 -8.77
C ILE A 764 -24.73 -8.51 -7.61
N PHE A 765 -25.47 -8.83 -6.55
CA PHE A 765 -24.99 -9.66 -5.45
C PHE A 765 -25.77 -10.98 -5.44
N VAL A 766 -25.08 -12.11 -5.33
CA VAL A 766 -25.70 -13.41 -5.14
C VAL A 766 -25.22 -14.00 -3.82
N PHE A 767 -26.14 -14.20 -2.89
CA PHE A 767 -25.88 -14.83 -1.61
C PHE A 767 -26.42 -16.26 -1.59
N ALA A 768 -25.77 -17.14 -0.84
CA ALA A 768 -26.19 -18.51 -0.66
C ALA A 768 -26.10 -18.96 0.81
N THR A 769 -27.04 -19.80 1.23
CA THR A 769 -26.87 -20.69 2.39
C THR A 769 -26.60 -22.09 1.89
N VAL A 770 -25.73 -22.83 2.57
CA VAL A 770 -25.28 -24.14 2.09
C VAL A 770 -25.30 -25.19 3.21
N GLY A 771 -25.35 -26.46 2.82
CA GLY A 771 -25.19 -27.61 3.72
C GLY A 771 -23.73 -27.94 3.98
N ASP A 772 -23.49 -29.12 4.55
CA ASP A 772 -22.14 -29.59 4.88
C ASP A 772 -21.25 -29.74 3.65
N ARG A 773 -19.99 -29.35 3.81
CA ARG A 773 -18.97 -29.42 2.76
C ARG A 773 -18.67 -30.87 2.39
N ASN A 774 -18.37 -31.08 1.11
CA ASN A 774 -17.88 -32.35 0.58
C ASN A 774 -16.62 -32.11 -0.26
N GLU A 775 -15.65 -33.00 -0.10
CA GLU A 775 -14.56 -33.17 -1.06
C GLU A 775 -15.13 -33.89 -2.30
N PHE A 776 -14.72 -33.46 -3.49
CA PHE A 776 -15.24 -34.04 -4.74
C PHE A 776 -14.16 -34.25 -5.81
N ASP A 777 -12.99 -33.65 -5.63
CA ASP A 777 -11.79 -33.90 -6.42
C ASP A 777 -10.74 -34.64 -5.56
N ASN A 778 -9.82 -35.36 -6.20
CA ASN A 778 -8.66 -35.96 -5.55
C ASN A 778 -7.37 -35.57 -6.33
N PRO A 779 -6.52 -34.69 -5.77
CA PRO A 779 -6.58 -34.07 -4.45
C PRO A 779 -7.73 -33.05 -4.32
N PRO A 780 -8.26 -32.81 -3.09
CA PRO A 780 -9.39 -31.92 -2.86
C PRO A 780 -8.97 -30.44 -2.86
N ILE A 781 -8.48 -29.93 -3.99
CA ILE A 781 -8.09 -28.51 -4.12
C ILE A 781 -9.30 -27.59 -4.00
N ARG A 782 -10.49 -28.08 -4.33
CA ARG A 782 -11.77 -27.40 -4.14
C ARG A 782 -12.74 -28.22 -3.30
N LEU A 783 -13.69 -27.53 -2.69
CA LEU A 783 -14.78 -28.07 -1.87
C LEU A 783 -16.12 -27.71 -2.51
N ARG A 784 -17.13 -28.59 -2.37
CA ARG A 784 -18.50 -28.31 -2.79
C ARG A 784 -19.46 -28.35 -1.61
N TYR A 785 -20.44 -27.48 -1.63
CA TYR A 785 -21.42 -27.32 -0.58
C TYR A 785 -22.82 -27.40 -1.20
N PRO A 786 -23.72 -28.31 -0.76
CA PRO A 786 -25.08 -28.37 -1.27
C PRO A 786 -25.78 -27.03 -1.09
N LEU A 787 -26.34 -26.46 -2.15
CA LEU A 787 -27.05 -25.18 -2.10
C LEU A 787 -28.41 -25.39 -1.43
N LEU A 788 -28.65 -24.69 -0.31
CA LEU A 788 -29.94 -24.74 0.41
C LEU A 788 -30.85 -23.59 0.00
N ASN A 789 -30.31 -22.36 -0.02
CA ASN A 789 -31.03 -21.17 -0.47
C ASN A 789 -30.10 -20.28 -1.27
N ARG A 790 -30.68 -19.53 -2.21
CA ARG A 790 -30.04 -18.51 -3.03
C ARG A 790 -30.87 -17.23 -2.96
N MET A 791 -30.19 -16.10 -2.79
CA MET A 791 -30.76 -14.76 -2.86
C MET A 791 -29.97 -13.95 -3.87
N GLU A 792 -30.65 -13.32 -4.82
CA GLU A 792 -30.05 -12.41 -5.79
C GLU A 792 -30.58 -11.01 -5.55
N ILE A 793 -29.69 -10.04 -5.59
CA ILE A 793 -29.98 -8.63 -5.38
C ILE A 793 -29.39 -7.87 -6.54
N ARG A 794 -30.22 -7.04 -7.18
CA ARG A 794 -29.82 -6.18 -8.28
C ARG A 794 -30.11 -4.74 -7.90
N LEU A 795 -29.08 -3.92 -8.01
CA LEU A 795 -29.15 -2.50 -7.71
C LEU A 795 -28.92 -1.67 -8.97
N SER A 796 -29.60 -0.54 -9.07
CA SER A 796 -29.21 0.58 -9.94
C SER A 796 -29.38 1.90 -9.19
N GLU A 797 -29.09 3.03 -9.84
CA GLU A 797 -29.12 4.37 -9.20
C GLU A 797 -28.14 4.46 -8.01
N LEU A 798 -26.86 4.22 -8.30
CA LEU A 798 -25.81 4.02 -7.30
C LEU A 798 -25.27 5.32 -6.66
N ASP A 799 -25.74 6.50 -7.07
CA ASP A 799 -25.21 7.80 -6.64
C ASP A 799 -25.18 7.97 -5.11
N GLY A 800 -26.19 7.41 -4.42
CA GLY A 800 -26.26 7.43 -2.96
C GLY A 800 -25.11 6.70 -2.26
N PHE A 801 -24.42 5.79 -2.95
CA PHE A 801 -23.27 5.05 -2.42
C PHE A 801 -21.93 5.76 -2.64
N HIS A 802 -21.89 6.88 -3.36
CA HIS A 802 -20.66 7.64 -3.58
C HIS A 802 -20.07 8.15 -2.25
N PRO A 803 -18.73 8.15 -2.03
CA PRO A 803 -18.11 8.60 -0.78
C PRO A 803 -18.49 10.02 -0.35
N ASP A 804 -18.73 10.89 -1.33
CA ASP A 804 -19.13 12.30 -1.11
C ASP A 804 -20.65 12.51 -1.05
N SER A 805 -21.46 11.45 -1.17
CA SER A 805 -22.91 11.56 -0.97
C SER A 805 -23.24 11.83 0.50
N THR A 806 -24.08 12.84 0.72
CA THR A 806 -24.67 13.16 2.04
C THR A 806 -26.10 12.65 2.18
N ALA A 807 -26.69 12.13 1.10
CA ALA A 807 -28.04 11.58 1.10
C ALA A 807 -28.01 10.09 1.45
N GLU A 808 -29.03 9.63 2.19
CA GLU A 808 -29.24 8.19 2.40
C GLU A 808 -29.42 7.47 1.05
N PRO A 809 -28.76 6.32 0.83
CA PRO A 809 -28.90 5.57 -0.41
C PRO A 809 -30.35 5.11 -0.63
N ARG A 810 -30.86 5.36 -1.85
CA ARG A 810 -32.19 4.92 -2.31
C ARG A 810 -32.12 4.24 -3.68
N PRO A 811 -31.36 3.13 -3.81
CA PRO A 811 -31.22 2.45 -5.08
C PRO A 811 -32.53 1.79 -5.51
N VAL A 812 -32.76 1.68 -6.82
CA VAL A 812 -33.75 0.71 -7.32
C VAL A 812 -33.24 -0.69 -6.99
N THR A 813 -34.04 -1.45 -6.24
CA THR A 813 -33.65 -2.76 -5.73
C THR A 813 -34.62 -3.84 -6.20
N ILE A 814 -34.10 -4.84 -6.91
CA ILE A 814 -34.85 -6.03 -7.33
C ILE A 814 -34.26 -7.26 -6.63
N LEU A 815 -35.13 -8.01 -5.96
CA LEU A 815 -34.80 -9.24 -5.24
C LEU A 815 -35.38 -10.48 -5.93
N ARG A 816 -34.63 -11.58 -5.88
CA ARG A 816 -35.09 -12.91 -6.27
C ARG A 816 -34.55 -13.97 -5.29
N LYS A 817 -35.41 -14.88 -4.82
CA LYS A 817 -35.03 -15.99 -3.93
C LYS A 817 -35.36 -17.32 -4.60
N ASN A 818 -34.44 -18.29 -4.61
CA ASN A 818 -34.65 -19.68 -5.06
C ASN A 818 -35.39 -19.85 -6.42
N ASP A 819 -35.24 -18.90 -7.35
CA ASP A 819 -35.96 -18.84 -8.63
C ASP A 819 -37.50 -18.56 -8.51
N ASP A 820 -37.97 -18.07 -7.36
CA ASP A 820 -39.34 -17.56 -7.13
C ASP A 820 -39.60 -16.22 -7.87
N GLN A 821 -40.84 -15.71 -7.84
CA GLN A 821 -41.21 -14.44 -8.49
C GLN A 821 -40.38 -13.24 -7.98
N ASP A 822 -40.03 -12.35 -8.92
CA ASP A 822 -39.25 -11.14 -8.68
C ASP A 822 -40.02 -10.13 -7.82
N GLU A 823 -39.34 -9.52 -6.85
CA GLU A 823 -39.95 -8.50 -6.00
C GLU A 823 -39.12 -7.21 -5.99
N ARG A 824 -39.83 -6.09 -6.12
CA ARG A 824 -39.26 -4.75 -6.00
C ARG A 824 -39.35 -4.30 -4.55
N LEU A 825 -38.23 -3.86 -4.00
CA LEU A 825 -38.12 -3.33 -2.63
C LEU A 825 -38.33 -1.82 -2.59
#